data_AF-A0A7Z0T7K2-F1
#
_entry.id   AF-A0A7Z0T7K2-F1
#
_cell.length_a   1.000
_cell.length_b   1.000
_cell.length_c   1.000
_cell.angle_alpha   90.00
_cell.angle_beta   90.00
_cell.angle_gamma   90.00
#
_symmetry.space_group_name_H-M   'P 1'
#
loop_
_entity.id
_entity.type
_entity.pdbx_description
1 polymer ?
#
loop_
_entity_poly.entity_id
_entity_poly.type
_entity_poly.pdbx_seq_one_letter_code
_entity_poly.pdbx_strand_id
1 'polypeptide(L)'
;MNNLNKVVRILKSNLKNKLSITKQTIILFLMMGMLGISEVISDNNKDSLHIGTVANNGRNNILVGDVATPGNYSIIFATKNGGGWHGNGKYKIAFGDGVNADGDVEYGIIFGNVAGHALSGKYKFIFGEAAGFRNNGEYNFAFGKASGRVVNGIYNFAFGNEAGQDIAGGNNISLLQGAGSQTNGHFNMAVGFQAGQITRGNYNYAFGPQSGKNTTGDENIAIGSHAGKDVSGNANYAFGRSAGQNVSGLGNIAFGENAGQNVKGLPNNEILGYSNVAIGKESGRNVISNQSLALGYRTGGHVGYVTWDNASNDFTANPREYVRNSETNPNGNIKSGAEHNTAVGANSGNYIAGQDNVALGEGAGNYIDGPEEGGAGNVGIGRKAGNRIYGNDNIALGANSSNRIKGSNNIGIGTSSSNQESYLIEKENTISMGTSADSIANNAISIGTNAKTFKIDSITIGKDSQNSGEKSIIVGSENTITSDKSGIFGYKNYVSYNPNIHVIGNNNGDFNNQISAQNGGIFGNNNKLPNTAINSRIIGNNNEITINDGFIVGNESKISGSHTVAFGNNINAKESQSVYLGFNSDFNSDSTKSAGNTTYSSYNLTDKNGVVKKTFDFAAPVPVGITTIGSINSERRLQNVAAGLIGPNSTDAINGSQLYALADYVANLENQVNNTSPVKVVDGKNTSVTTGDDKGTTTYSVDVSGDLTEITSISNEGTKISLEDENKVNVNGATITNVSAGKADTDAVNVSQLNELKTQINNNTTTINNIENKISKTELTVDNGKVVNLDDENKDKLVSANTVKDAINNTGFFINSDRTFGENIGSKKTLVKAGEEVKLIAGRNVTISQNGKNFEISVDRHLATEFILIGEDGIIAETVTENGRDIITVKSDKSEIISKKGGEAKTTKNEGLVDGITVVNAINALGNNTISLSGNTGNTDSQNLNKENGITFGIKGKGLVTTEANGNEILIDLTDETKEKINNIEKGAKSASTAANAGVASAVAMANLPQVSNIAGHRHNIAGAYGYYNGEHAFALGLSGLNETGNLVYKASGSLNTKGHIALGAGLGYQFDKLESRRKDMLTLQRNGNINLLDEKVYELDKEVNDLKTSVKYLEMSNKELKEENLKLNNRLEELENIVRKSFK
;
A
#
# COMPACT_ATOMS: atom_id res chain seq x y z
N MET A 1 -11.43 -5.04 -64.91
CA MET A 1 -11.89 -5.21 -66.30
C MET A 1 -13.35 -4.74 -66.46
N ASN A 2 -13.67 -3.43 -66.37
CA ASN A 2 -15.04 -2.96 -66.64
C ASN A 2 -15.23 -1.48 -67.06
N ASN A 3 -14.20 -0.81 -67.63
CA ASN A 3 -14.31 0.59 -68.10
C ASN A 3 -14.19 0.82 -69.62
N LEU A 4 -14.09 -0.24 -70.44
CA LEU A 4 -13.96 -0.12 -71.90
C LEU A 4 -15.22 0.45 -72.59
N ASN A 5 -16.38 0.38 -71.93
CA ASN A 5 -17.69 0.74 -72.51
C ASN A 5 -18.11 2.21 -72.37
N LYS A 6 -17.32 3.08 -71.71
CA LYS A 6 -17.66 4.53 -71.60
C LYS A 6 -17.14 5.39 -72.77
N VAL A 7 -16.12 4.92 -73.50
CA VAL A 7 -15.60 5.57 -74.73
C VAL A 7 -16.60 5.44 -75.90
N VAL A 8 -17.41 4.38 -75.90
CA VAL A 8 -18.32 3.99 -77.00
C VAL A 8 -19.50 4.96 -77.20
N ARG A 9 -19.76 5.90 -76.28
CA ARG A 9 -20.97 6.76 -76.30
C ARG A 9 -20.79 8.19 -76.78
N ILE A 10 -19.58 8.63 -77.12
CA ILE A 10 -19.32 9.95 -77.76
C ILE A 10 -18.97 9.80 -79.25
N LEU A 11 -18.46 8.64 -79.68
CA LEU A 11 -18.05 8.36 -81.07
C LEU A 11 -19.19 7.95 -82.03
N LYS A 12 -20.47 8.26 -81.72
CA LYS A 12 -21.63 7.92 -82.58
C LYS A 12 -22.69 9.02 -82.67
N SER A 13 -22.31 10.22 -83.12
CA SER A 13 -23.25 11.17 -83.74
C SER A 13 -22.57 12.19 -84.66
N ASN A 14 -22.04 11.72 -85.80
CA ASN A 14 -21.99 12.41 -87.10
C ASN A 14 -20.95 11.76 -88.02
N LEU A 15 -21.30 10.61 -88.59
CA LEU A 15 -20.55 10.02 -89.69
C LEU A 15 -21.49 9.20 -90.57
N LYS A 16 -21.89 9.77 -91.71
CA LYS A 16 -22.47 9.00 -92.82
C LYS A 16 -21.81 9.42 -94.12
N ASN A 17 -21.13 8.44 -94.71
CA ASN A 17 -20.67 8.34 -96.10
C ASN A 17 -19.41 9.09 -96.54
N LYS A 18 -18.33 8.30 -96.53
CA LYS A 18 -17.48 7.97 -97.69
C LYS A 18 -16.65 9.08 -98.35
N LEU A 19 -15.35 9.00 -98.08
CA LEU A 19 -14.32 9.35 -99.05
C LEU A 19 -14.38 8.39 -100.26
N SER A 20 -14.15 8.90 -101.47
CA SER A 20 -13.81 8.13 -102.67
C SER A 20 -12.78 8.93 -103.48
N ILE A 21 -11.74 8.28 -103.99
CA ILE A 21 -10.63 8.95 -104.70
C ILE A 21 -10.61 8.48 -106.16
N THR A 22 -10.91 9.36 -107.11
CA THR A 22 -10.28 9.34 -108.46
C THR A 22 -10.57 10.59 -109.30
N LYS A 23 -9.54 11.04 -110.03
CA LYS A 23 -9.52 11.75 -111.33
C LYS A 23 -10.40 13.00 -111.62
N GLN A 24 -9.68 14.08 -111.94
CA GLN A 24 -9.84 14.95 -113.13
C GLN A 24 -10.99 16.01 -113.21
N THR A 25 -10.58 17.28 -113.03
CA THR A 25 -10.51 18.30 -114.11
C THR A 25 -11.73 19.19 -114.46
N ILE A 26 -11.50 20.52 -114.37
CA ILE A 26 -12.05 21.66 -115.18
C ILE A 26 -13.37 22.39 -114.76
N ILE A 27 -13.21 23.72 -114.50
CA ILE A 27 -14.04 24.90 -114.93
C ILE A 27 -15.52 24.98 -114.47
N LEU A 28 -16.12 26.14 -114.08
CA LEU A 28 -15.72 27.52 -113.64
C LEU A 28 -17.04 28.17 -113.07
N PHE A 29 -17.41 29.47 -112.93
CA PHE A 29 -16.90 30.84 -113.15
C PHE A 29 -17.82 31.87 -112.41
N LEU A 30 -17.42 33.17 -112.36
CA LEU A 30 -18.24 34.38 -112.01
C LEU A 30 -18.78 34.46 -110.56
N MET A 31 -18.81 35.59 -109.83
CA MET A 31 -18.52 37.04 -109.96
C MET A 31 -18.08 37.56 -108.55
N MET A 32 -17.52 38.74 -108.24
CA MET A 32 -16.90 39.92 -108.91
C MET A 32 -16.12 40.71 -107.80
N GLY A 33 -15.29 41.72 -108.05
CA GLY A 33 -14.77 42.25 -109.31
C GLY A 33 -14.10 43.64 -109.17
N MET A 34 -13.33 44.02 -110.20
CA MET A 34 -12.83 45.39 -110.52
C MET A 34 -11.79 46.03 -109.56
N LEU A 35 -10.80 46.82 -110.02
CA LEU A 35 -10.30 47.13 -111.38
C LEU A 35 -8.85 47.66 -111.31
N GLY A 36 -8.04 47.46 -112.36
CA GLY A 36 -6.70 48.05 -112.49
C GLY A 36 -5.86 47.34 -113.57
N ILE A 37 -5.57 48.01 -114.69
CA ILE A 37 -5.09 47.37 -115.93
C ILE A 37 -3.73 47.94 -116.34
N SER A 38 -2.76 47.08 -116.67
CA SER A 38 -1.86 47.26 -117.82
C SER A 38 -1.11 45.96 -118.16
N GLU A 39 -1.05 45.61 -119.44
CA GLU A 39 -0.17 44.57 -119.99
C GLU A 39 1.18 45.19 -120.40
N VAL A 40 2.26 44.40 -120.37
CA VAL A 40 3.26 44.34 -121.46
C VAL A 40 3.77 42.89 -121.57
N ILE A 41 4.07 42.45 -122.80
CA ILE A 41 4.49 41.09 -123.18
C ILE A 41 5.99 41.08 -123.50
N SER A 42 6.77 40.06 -123.05
CA SER A 42 7.69 39.26 -123.89
C SER A 42 8.73 38.40 -123.11
N ASP A 43 8.68 37.09 -123.33
CA ASP A 43 9.76 36.18 -123.76
C ASP A 43 11.21 36.18 -123.19
N ASN A 44 11.70 34.94 -123.02
CA ASN A 44 13.08 34.42 -123.19
C ASN A 44 14.21 34.73 -122.18
N ASN A 45 14.43 33.76 -121.29
CA ASN A 45 15.70 33.01 -121.14
C ASN A 45 17.05 33.74 -121.39
N LYS A 46 17.61 34.36 -120.34
CA LYS A 46 18.73 33.77 -119.54
C LYS A 46 19.30 34.73 -118.48
N ASP A 47 19.49 34.20 -117.28
CA ASP A 47 20.47 34.58 -116.25
C ASP A 47 20.96 36.06 -116.20
N SER A 48 20.08 36.99 -115.80
CA SER A 48 20.55 38.20 -115.11
C SER A 48 19.49 38.76 -114.14
N LEU A 49 19.84 38.80 -112.85
CA LEU A 49 19.08 39.50 -111.81
C LEU A 49 19.34 41.01 -111.95
N HIS A 50 18.56 41.70 -112.79
CA HIS A 50 18.70 43.14 -112.95
C HIS A 50 18.04 43.89 -111.78
N ILE A 51 18.89 44.41 -110.89
CA ILE A 51 18.48 45.25 -109.77
C ILE A 51 18.38 46.70 -110.24
N GLY A 52 17.24 47.33 -109.97
CA GLY A 52 17.08 48.78 -110.06
C GLY A 52 17.87 49.49 -108.96
N THR A 53 19.13 49.79 -109.22
CA THR A 53 19.84 50.91 -108.57
C THR A 53 19.18 52.23 -109.03
N VAL A 54 19.09 53.25 -108.19
CA VAL A 54 20.24 54.10 -107.80
C VAL A 54 21.26 53.41 -106.88
N ALA A 55 22.51 53.81 -107.08
CA ALA A 55 23.82 53.26 -106.72
C ALA A 55 24.04 52.56 -105.35
N ASN A 56 25.15 51.83 -105.13
CA ASN A 56 26.02 50.97 -105.97
C ASN A 56 27.07 50.29 -105.05
N ASN A 57 27.91 49.40 -105.60
CA ASN A 57 29.26 49.01 -105.14
C ASN A 57 29.42 48.52 -103.68
N GLY A 58 29.61 47.21 -103.51
CA GLY A 58 30.14 46.67 -102.24
C GLY A 58 30.19 45.15 -102.20
N ARG A 59 29.08 44.51 -101.82
CA ARG A 59 29.02 43.05 -101.64
C ARG A 59 27.65 42.36 -101.77
N ASN A 60 26.59 43.10 -102.10
CA ASN A 60 25.35 42.59 -102.72
C ASN A 60 24.44 41.66 -101.85
N ASN A 61 23.13 41.51 -102.12
CA ASN A 61 22.19 42.46 -102.76
C ASN A 61 20.71 42.13 -102.48
N ILE A 62 19.78 42.83 -103.16
CA ILE A 62 18.35 43.09 -102.86
C ILE A 62 18.34 44.39 -102.01
N LEU A 63 17.85 45.56 -102.43
CA LEU A 63 16.46 46.07 -102.67
C LEU A 63 15.46 46.80 -101.47
N VAL A 64 15.27 47.82 -102.45
CA VAL A 64 14.85 49.24 -102.64
C VAL A 64 13.37 49.31 -103.04
N GLY A 65 12.68 50.32 -102.51
CA GLY A 65 11.28 50.69 -102.75
C GLY A 65 10.96 51.74 -101.70
N ASP A 66 10.91 53.01 -102.11
CA ASP A 66 11.06 54.24 -101.31
C ASP A 66 11.50 54.07 -99.84
N VAL A 67 12.79 53.88 -99.49
CA VAL A 67 14.04 53.80 -100.29
C VAL A 67 15.07 52.91 -99.53
N ALA A 68 16.28 52.72 -100.07
CA ALA A 68 17.46 52.08 -99.44
C ALA A 68 18.61 53.13 -99.29
N THR A 69 19.80 52.91 -98.72
CA THR A 69 20.73 51.75 -98.71
C THR A 69 21.71 51.79 -97.51
N PRO A 70 21.85 50.70 -96.73
CA PRO A 70 23.21 50.14 -96.50
C PRO A 70 23.26 48.59 -96.46
N GLY A 71 24.43 48.00 -96.12
CA GLY A 71 24.50 46.59 -95.70
C GLY A 71 25.85 45.85 -95.88
N ASN A 72 25.80 44.52 -95.73
CA ASN A 72 26.79 43.54 -96.21
C ASN A 72 26.18 42.12 -96.47
N TYR A 73 24.93 41.86 -96.92
CA TYR A 73 23.59 42.52 -97.07
C TYR A 73 22.52 41.35 -97.00
N SER A 74 21.18 41.39 -97.12
CA SER A 74 20.12 42.38 -97.47
C SER A 74 18.85 42.26 -96.59
N ILE A 75 17.55 41.92 -96.89
CA ILE A 75 16.80 41.24 -98.00
C ILE A 75 15.22 41.57 -98.00
N ILE A 76 14.63 42.19 -99.07
CA ILE A 76 13.20 42.17 -99.60
C ILE A 76 12.05 43.22 -99.26
N PHE A 77 12.14 44.57 -99.43
CA PHE A 77 11.10 45.39 -100.18
C PHE A 77 9.75 45.85 -99.50
N ALA A 78 9.41 47.15 -99.32
CA ALA A 78 8.03 47.60 -98.92
C ALA A 78 7.58 49.04 -99.31
N THR A 79 6.46 49.17 -100.04
CA THR A 79 5.66 50.39 -100.35
C THR A 79 4.22 49.96 -100.68
N LYS A 80 3.14 50.74 -100.47
CA LYS A 80 3.00 52.20 -100.24
C LYS A 80 2.29 52.47 -98.90
N ASN A 81 2.84 53.24 -97.96
CA ASN A 81 3.92 54.23 -98.08
C ASN A 81 4.94 54.06 -96.93
N GLY A 82 6.22 53.80 -97.24
CA GLY A 82 7.34 54.18 -96.35
C GLY A 82 8.37 53.12 -95.92
N GLY A 83 9.13 52.54 -96.86
CA GLY A 83 10.59 52.36 -96.75
C GLY A 83 11.22 51.64 -95.56
N GLY A 84 11.56 50.36 -95.72
CA GLY A 84 12.08 49.56 -94.60
C GLY A 84 13.59 49.55 -94.41
N TRP A 85 13.98 49.73 -93.14
CA TRP A 85 15.30 49.52 -92.53
C TRP A 85 16.36 50.62 -92.70
N HIS A 86 17.18 50.69 -91.66
CA HIS A 86 18.11 51.74 -91.23
C HIS A 86 19.58 51.33 -91.38
N GLY A 87 20.52 52.13 -90.89
CA GLY A 87 21.84 51.58 -90.52
C GLY A 87 21.77 50.76 -89.22
N ASN A 88 22.61 49.77 -88.95
CA ASN A 88 23.47 48.94 -89.83
C ASN A 88 23.18 47.43 -89.56
N GLY A 89 24.00 46.45 -89.99
CA GLY A 89 23.54 45.03 -90.08
C GLY A 89 24.55 43.85 -90.00
N LYS A 90 24.14 42.69 -90.58
CA LYS A 90 24.48 41.26 -90.29
C LYS A 90 23.36 40.27 -90.68
N TYR A 91 22.48 40.43 -91.67
CA TYR A 91 21.85 41.59 -92.36
C TYR A 91 20.41 41.13 -92.68
N LYS A 92 19.43 41.74 -91.98
CA LYS A 92 17.96 41.81 -92.13
C LYS A 92 17.14 40.89 -93.07
N ILE A 93 15.95 40.46 -92.62
CA ILE A 93 14.81 39.95 -93.44
C ILE A 93 13.45 40.52 -92.90
N ALA A 94 12.29 40.11 -93.41
CA ALA A 94 11.36 40.90 -94.25
C ALA A 94 9.88 41.09 -93.78
N PHE A 95 8.95 41.70 -94.53
CA PHE A 95 8.82 43.04 -95.12
C PHE A 95 7.32 43.21 -95.50
N GLY A 96 6.83 44.47 -95.60
CA GLY A 96 5.53 44.78 -96.23
C GLY A 96 4.27 44.60 -95.36
N ASP A 97 3.25 45.45 -95.46
CA ASP A 97 3.24 46.84 -95.90
C ASP A 97 2.43 47.65 -94.86
N GLY A 98 2.86 48.80 -94.35
CA GLY A 98 4.08 49.55 -94.62
C GLY A 98 4.94 49.77 -93.38
N VAL A 99 5.89 48.86 -93.16
CA VAL A 99 7.16 49.06 -92.42
C VAL A 99 7.08 49.40 -90.92
N ASN A 100 7.96 48.74 -90.13
CA ASN A 100 8.75 49.49 -89.15
C ASN A 100 10.01 48.76 -88.64
N ALA A 101 11.08 49.53 -88.41
CA ALA A 101 12.40 49.14 -87.88
C ALA A 101 13.15 50.48 -87.60
N ASP A 102 14.01 50.62 -86.57
CA ASP A 102 14.71 51.87 -86.11
C ASP A 102 16.28 51.98 -86.12
N GLY A 103 17.03 50.90 -85.82
CA GLY A 103 18.49 50.94 -85.62
C GLY A 103 19.19 49.58 -85.40
N ASP A 104 20.41 49.44 -85.94
CA ASP A 104 21.43 48.38 -85.71
C ASP A 104 21.01 46.90 -85.57
N VAL A 105 21.43 46.09 -86.55
CA VAL A 105 21.20 44.65 -86.66
C VAL A 105 22.53 43.88 -86.70
N GLU A 106 22.56 42.63 -86.22
CA GLU A 106 23.33 41.53 -86.81
C GLU A 106 22.54 40.26 -86.48
N TYR A 107 22.01 39.58 -87.51
CA TYR A 107 20.82 38.70 -87.47
C TYR A 107 19.55 39.39 -86.93
N GLY A 108 18.67 39.85 -87.82
CA GLY A 108 17.41 40.53 -87.49
C GLY A 108 16.31 40.18 -88.49
N ILE A 109 15.18 39.62 -88.09
CA ILE A 109 14.25 38.96 -89.03
C ILE A 109 12.76 39.22 -88.68
N ILE A 110 12.08 39.97 -89.56
CA ILE A 110 10.65 39.92 -89.94
C ILE A 110 9.61 40.92 -89.35
N PHE A 111 8.69 41.32 -90.25
CA PHE A 111 7.71 42.42 -90.21
C PHE A 111 6.27 41.80 -90.32
N GLY A 112 5.11 42.46 -90.42
CA GLY A 112 4.65 43.87 -90.39
C GLY A 112 3.16 43.86 -89.92
N ASN A 113 2.29 44.84 -90.16
CA ASN A 113 2.40 46.17 -90.80
C ASN A 113 3.25 47.15 -89.98
N VAL A 114 3.14 47.14 -88.63
CA VAL A 114 3.93 48.00 -87.71
C VAL A 114 4.92 47.22 -86.82
N ALA A 115 5.19 45.96 -87.15
CA ALA A 115 6.09 45.12 -86.36
C ALA A 115 7.54 45.67 -86.45
N GLY A 116 8.23 45.81 -85.32
CA GLY A 116 9.61 46.33 -85.24
C GLY A 116 9.75 47.85 -85.03
N HIS A 117 8.69 48.59 -84.71
CA HIS A 117 8.74 50.07 -84.76
C HIS A 117 9.72 50.73 -83.81
N ALA A 118 10.60 51.62 -84.29
CA ALA A 118 11.59 52.31 -83.46
C ALA A 118 12.37 51.34 -82.56
N LEU A 119 12.85 50.26 -83.17
CA LEU A 119 13.60 49.16 -82.58
C LEU A 119 15.09 49.44 -82.67
N SER A 120 15.86 49.12 -81.64
CA SER A 120 17.33 49.25 -81.63
C SER A 120 18.01 48.02 -81.03
N GLY A 121 19.21 47.65 -81.51
CA GLY A 121 20.03 46.56 -80.95
C GLY A 121 19.90 45.21 -81.69
N LYS A 122 20.86 44.31 -81.46
CA LYS A 122 21.13 43.15 -82.34
C LYS A 122 20.34 41.88 -82.00
N TYR A 123 20.47 40.86 -82.85
CA TYR A 123 19.98 39.48 -82.65
C TYR A 123 18.47 39.38 -82.39
N LYS A 124 17.60 39.66 -83.38
CA LYS A 124 16.13 39.68 -83.17
C LYS A 124 15.33 38.89 -84.20
N PHE A 125 14.22 38.31 -83.77
CA PHE A 125 13.25 37.62 -84.64
C PHE A 125 11.83 38.05 -84.26
N ILE A 126 11.11 38.68 -85.17
CA ILE A 126 9.84 39.38 -84.92
C ILE A 126 8.80 38.96 -85.95
N PHE A 127 7.53 38.88 -85.55
CA PHE A 127 6.43 38.49 -86.43
C PHE A 127 5.07 39.01 -85.95
N GLY A 128 4.32 39.68 -86.83
CA GLY A 128 2.91 40.05 -86.61
C GLY A 128 2.65 41.48 -86.15
N GLU A 129 1.40 41.93 -86.30
CA GLU A 129 0.96 43.32 -86.14
C GLU A 129 1.48 44.00 -84.85
N ALA A 130 2.31 45.04 -85.00
CA ALA A 130 2.92 45.81 -83.89
C ALA A 130 3.75 44.98 -82.88
N ALA A 131 4.16 43.76 -83.23
CA ALA A 131 5.14 43.00 -82.46
C ALA A 131 6.50 43.74 -82.43
N GLY A 132 7.24 43.72 -81.33
CA GLY A 132 8.56 44.38 -81.26
C GLY A 132 8.55 45.91 -81.37
N PHE A 133 7.39 46.56 -81.36
CA PHE A 133 7.24 48.02 -81.35
C PHE A 133 7.95 48.60 -80.11
N ARG A 134 9.00 49.40 -80.27
CA ARG A 134 9.92 49.94 -79.25
C ARG A 134 10.70 48.87 -78.47
N ASN A 135 11.19 47.86 -79.18
CA ASN A 135 12.12 46.88 -78.63
C ASN A 135 13.58 47.39 -78.78
N ASN A 136 14.18 47.82 -77.67
CA ASN A 136 15.52 48.42 -77.60
C ASN A 136 16.61 47.45 -77.12
N GLY A 137 16.24 46.27 -76.60
CA GLY A 137 17.19 45.28 -76.09
C GLY A 137 17.61 44.23 -77.12
N GLU A 138 18.83 43.70 -76.99
CA GLU A 138 19.39 42.66 -77.87
C GLU A 138 18.87 41.24 -77.56
N TYR A 139 19.03 40.29 -78.49
CA TYR A 139 18.66 38.88 -78.33
C TYR A 139 17.15 38.64 -78.08
N ASN A 140 16.30 39.54 -78.57
CA ASN A 140 14.85 39.52 -78.30
C ASN A 140 14.03 38.88 -79.44
N PHE A 141 13.11 37.99 -79.08
CA PHE A 141 12.23 37.24 -79.98
C PHE A 141 10.76 37.60 -79.68
N ALA A 142 9.93 37.86 -80.70
CA ALA A 142 8.53 38.29 -80.52
C ALA A 142 7.59 37.83 -81.64
N PHE A 143 6.64 36.94 -81.34
CA PHE A 143 5.71 36.36 -82.32
C PHE A 143 4.24 36.58 -81.91
N GLY A 144 3.46 37.27 -82.74
CA GLY A 144 2.03 37.54 -82.54
C GLY A 144 1.70 39.01 -82.28
N LYS A 145 0.44 39.39 -82.48
CA LYS A 145 -0.03 40.79 -82.41
C LYS A 145 0.35 41.47 -81.08
N ALA A 146 1.11 42.57 -81.17
CA ALA A 146 1.65 43.33 -80.04
C ALA A 146 2.54 42.54 -79.06
N SER A 147 3.09 41.39 -79.48
CA SER A 147 4.09 40.66 -78.67
C SER A 147 5.41 41.44 -78.57
N GLY A 148 6.11 41.36 -77.44
CA GLY A 148 7.43 42.00 -77.28
C GLY A 148 7.45 43.51 -77.58
N ARG A 149 6.31 44.19 -77.43
CA ARG A 149 6.13 45.64 -77.64
C ARG A 149 6.55 46.39 -76.37
N VAL A 150 7.43 47.37 -76.51
CA VAL A 150 8.12 48.13 -75.46
C VAL A 150 8.96 47.18 -74.61
N VAL A 151 10.18 46.90 -75.08
CA VAL A 151 11.09 45.94 -74.43
C VAL A 151 12.48 46.54 -74.37
N ASN A 152 12.96 46.87 -73.17
CA ASN A 152 14.27 47.51 -73.00
C ASN A 152 15.39 46.52 -72.66
N GLY A 153 15.09 45.42 -71.97
CA GLY A 153 16.10 44.41 -71.62
C GLY A 153 16.33 43.33 -72.68
N ILE A 154 17.34 42.50 -72.43
CA ILE A 154 17.93 41.55 -73.39
C ILE A 154 17.44 40.10 -73.22
N TYR A 155 17.65 39.24 -74.23
CA TYR A 155 17.36 37.78 -74.17
C TYR A 155 15.89 37.40 -73.87
N ASN A 156 14.92 38.26 -74.18
CA ASN A 156 13.50 37.98 -73.94
C ASN A 156 12.86 37.20 -75.10
N PHE A 157 11.93 36.29 -74.80
CA PHE A 157 11.15 35.51 -75.79
C PHE A 157 9.66 35.70 -75.56
N ALA A 158 8.93 36.22 -76.55
CA ALA A 158 7.49 36.43 -76.51
C ALA A 158 6.76 35.69 -77.64
N PHE A 159 5.66 34.98 -77.33
CA PHE A 159 4.82 34.27 -78.30
C PHE A 159 3.34 34.33 -77.90
N GLY A 160 2.54 35.15 -78.56
CA GLY A 160 1.11 35.32 -78.32
C GLY A 160 0.61 36.72 -78.68
N ASN A 161 -0.70 36.97 -78.58
CA ASN A 161 -1.22 38.34 -78.62
C ASN A 161 -0.89 39.05 -77.30
N GLU A 162 -0.29 40.24 -77.34
CA GLU A 162 0.10 41.05 -76.16
C GLU A 162 1.08 40.35 -75.18
N ALA A 163 1.69 39.24 -75.61
CA ALA A 163 2.69 38.51 -74.83
C ALA A 163 3.98 39.33 -74.69
N GLY A 164 4.46 39.54 -73.47
CA GLY A 164 5.69 40.30 -73.21
C GLY A 164 5.64 41.76 -73.65
N GLN A 165 4.47 42.39 -73.57
CA GLN A 165 4.36 43.86 -73.71
C GLN A 165 4.97 44.56 -72.48
N ASP A 166 5.59 45.73 -72.64
CA ASP A 166 6.12 46.59 -71.57
C ASP A 166 7.12 45.86 -70.63
N ILE A 167 8.10 45.16 -71.18
CA ILE A 167 9.20 44.51 -70.42
C ILE A 167 10.37 45.47 -70.22
N ALA A 168 10.77 45.71 -68.98
CA ALA A 168 11.98 46.47 -68.67
C ALA A 168 13.24 45.59 -68.55
N GLY A 169 13.13 44.38 -67.97
CA GLY A 169 14.27 43.50 -67.71
C GLY A 169 14.55 42.44 -68.80
N GLY A 170 15.39 41.45 -68.49
CA GLY A 170 15.93 40.50 -69.47
C GLY A 170 15.90 39.02 -69.08
N ASN A 171 16.10 38.14 -70.06
CA ASN A 171 15.95 36.68 -69.96
C ASN A 171 14.51 36.21 -69.65
N ASN A 172 13.48 37.01 -69.95
CA ASN A 172 12.10 36.65 -69.65
C ASN A 172 11.43 35.87 -70.81
N ILE A 173 10.62 34.87 -70.48
CA ILE A 173 9.85 34.06 -71.42
C ILE A 173 8.35 34.32 -71.22
N SER A 174 7.62 34.61 -72.30
CA SER A 174 6.20 35.02 -72.28
C SER A 174 5.40 34.31 -73.36
N LEU A 175 4.56 33.34 -72.99
CA LEU A 175 3.81 32.47 -73.90
C LEU A 175 2.30 32.56 -73.67
N LEU A 176 1.54 32.65 -74.77
CA LEU A 176 0.08 32.85 -74.84
C LEU A 176 -0.36 34.28 -74.46
N GLN A 177 -1.67 34.55 -74.62
CA GLN A 177 -2.20 35.91 -74.67
C GLN A 177 -1.97 36.73 -73.39
N GLY A 178 -1.36 37.91 -73.50
CA GLY A 178 -1.10 38.82 -72.39
C GLY A 178 -0.11 38.31 -71.34
N ALA A 179 0.56 37.18 -71.59
CA ALA A 179 1.54 36.60 -70.66
C ALA A 179 2.75 37.52 -70.50
N GLY A 180 3.28 37.69 -69.29
CA GLY A 180 4.47 38.51 -69.02
C GLY A 180 4.35 40.00 -69.35
N SER A 181 3.12 40.49 -69.58
CA SER A 181 2.85 41.90 -69.85
C SER A 181 3.16 42.77 -68.62
N GLN A 182 3.85 43.89 -68.80
CA GLN A 182 4.32 44.81 -67.74
C GLN A 182 5.34 44.19 -66.78
N THR A 183 6.28 43.38 -67.29
CA THR A 183 7.34 42.73 -66.48
C THR A 183 8.55 43.64 -66.26
N ASN A 184 8.77 44.06 -65.02
CA ASN A 184 9.98 44.78 -64.57
C ASN A 184 10.87 43.86 -63.71
N GLY A 185 11.69 43.04 -64.37
CA GLY A 185 12.68 42.17 -63.72
C GLY A 185 13.22 41.10 -64.67
N HIS A 186 14.04 40.20 -64.15
CA HIS A 186 14.85 39.27 -64.95
C HIS A 186 14.50 37.79 -64.72
N PHE A 187 14.76 36.95 -65.74
CA PHE A 187 14.61 35.49 -65.68
C PHE A 187 13.18 34.98 -65.34
N ASN A 188 12.14 35.78 -65.55
CA ASN A 188 10.75 35.37 -65.29
C ASN A 188 10.20 34.53 -66.46
N MET A 189 9.34 33.55 -66.16
CA MET A 189 8.69 32.70 -67.15
C MET A 189 7.17 32.72 -66.96
N ALA A 190 6.43 33.17 -67.98
CA ALA A 190 4.98 33.29 -67.97
C ALA A 190 4.36 32.48 -69.12
N VAL A 191 3.42 31.58 -68.81
CA VAL A 191 2.80 30.66 -69.78
C VAL A 191 1.30 30.53 -69.51
N GLY A 192 0.47 31.28 -70.22
CA GLY A 192 -0.99 31.26 -70.07
C GLY A 192 -1.65 32.63 -70.24
N PHE A 193 -2.97 32.64 -70.42
CA PHE A 193 -3.75 33.89 -70.54
C PHE A 193 -3.50 34.80 -69.32
N GLN A 194 -2.86 35.96 -69.54
CA GLN A 194 -2.47 36.93 -68.50
C GLN A 194 -1.63 36.32 -67.34
N ALA A 195 -0.89 35.24 -67.60
CA ALA A 195 0.10 34.72 -66.65
C ALA A 195 1.26 35.72 -66.48
N GLY A 196 1.81 35.90 -65.27
CA GLY A 196 2.92 36.84 -65.04
C GLY A 196 2.65 38.29 -65.46
N GLN A 197 1.37 38.70 -65.52
CA GLN A 197 1.03 40.08 -65.87
C GLN A 197 1.28 40.99 -64.67
N ILE A 198 2.01 42.10 -64.87
CA ILE A 198 2.43 43.06 -63.85
C ILE A 198 3.37 42.38 -62.82
N THR A 199 4.41 41.70 -63.31
CA THR A 199 5.49 41.16 -62.47
C THR A 199 6.57 42.22 -62.23
N ARG A 200 6.93 42.49 -60.97
CA ARG A 200 8.06 43.36 -60.58
C ARG A 200 9.01 42.61 -59.66
N GLY A 201 9.89 41.81 -60.24
CA GLY A 201 10.76 40.88 -59.52
C GLY A 201 11.44 39.92 -60.49
N ASN A 202 12.30 39.08 -59.96
CA ASN A 202 13.19 38.18 -60.69
C ASN A 202 12.83 36.72 -60.42
N TYR A 203 13.16 35.82 -61.35
CA TYR A 203 12.99 34.37 -61.19
C TYR A 203 11.56 33.93 -60.82
N ASN A 204 10.51 34.64 -61.27
CA ASN A 204 9.12 34.23 -61.05
C ASN A 204 8.62 33.33 -62.19
N TYR A 205 7.94 32.24 -61.84
CA TYR A 205 7.51 31.17 -62.76
C TYR A 205 5.99 30.98 -62.71
N ALA A 206 5.27 31.52 -63.70
CA ALA A 206 3.81 31.55 -63.78
C ALA A 206 3.25 30.66 -64.90
N PHE A 207 2.55 29.58 -64.54
CA PHE A 207 1.94 28.62 -65.46
C PHE A 207 0.42 28.52 -65.27
N GLY A 208 -0.36 28.98 -66.25
CA GLY A 208 -1.82 28.90 -66.29
C GLY A 208 -2.53 30.26 -66.23
N PRO A 209 -3.84 30.33 -66.53
CA PRO A 209 -4.56 31.61 -66.67
C PRO A 209 -4.53 32.47 -65.41
N GLN A 210 -4.04 33.70 -65.50
CA GLN A 210 -3.82 34.65 -64.41
C GLN A 210 -2.95 34.13 -63.24
N SER A 211 -2.12 33.12 -63.47
CA SER A 211 -1.06 32.73 -62.52
C SER A 211 -0.01 33.84 -62.39
N GLY A 212 0.57 34.05 -61.20
CA GLY A 212 1.67 35.01 -60.98
C GLY A 212 1.35 36.47 -61.38
N LYS A 213 0.05 36.83 -61.48
CA LYS A 213 -0.39 38.16 -61.86
C LYS A 213 -0.31 39.10 -60.65
N ASN A 214 0.21 40.31 -60.86
CA ASN A 214 0.56 41.31 -59.84
C ASN A 214 1.65 40.84 -58.85
N THR A 215 2.55 39.93 -59.24
CA THR A 215 3.67 39.50 -58.38
C THR A 215 4.74 40.58 -58.25
N THR A 216 5.17 40.90 -57.04
CA THR A 216 6.13 41.99 -56.74
C THR A 216 7.31 41.57 -55.86
N GLY A 217 7.46 40.26 -55.62
CA GLY A 217 8.65 39.65 -55.01
C GLY A 217 9.44 38.80 -56.00
N ASP A 218 10.54 38.22 -55.52
CA ASP A 218 11.45 37.33 -56.27
C ASP A 218 11.15 35.84 -56.03
N GLU A 219 11.60 34.97 -56.94
CA GLU A 219 11.64 33.50 -56.81
C GLU A 219 10.29 32.77 -56.64
N ASN A 220 9.14 33.41 -56.92
CA ASN A 220 7.84 32.79 -56.72
C ASN A 220 7.46 31.82 -57.86
N ILE A 221 6.90 30.65 -57.51
CA ILE A 221 6.36 29.67 -58.45
C ILE A 221 4.84 29.60 -58.32
N ALA A 222 4.13 29.71 -59.44
CA ALA A 222 2.66 29.76 -59.50
C ALA A 222 2.14 28.86 -60.63
N ILE A 223 1.58 27.69 -60.30
CA ILE A 223 1.06 26.71 -61.28
C ILE A 223 -0.43 26.46 -61.01
N GLY A 224 -1.28 26.96 -61.91
CA GLY A 224 -2.73 26.81 -61.84
C GLY A 224 -3.48 28.10 -62.13
N SER A 225 -4.77 28.01 -62.45
CA SER A 225 -5.56 29.20 -62.73
C SER A 225 -5.68 30.09 -61.49
N HIS A 226 -5.26 31.35 -61.62
CA HIS A 226 -5.13 32.35 -60.56
C HIS A 226 -4.20 31.96 -59.40
N ALA A 227 -3.29 30.99 -59.57
CA ALA A 227 -2.29 30.65 -58.56
C ALA A 227 -1.29 31.81 -58.35
N GLY A 228 -0.80 32.04 -57.14
CA GLY A 228 0.24 33.05 -56.88
C GLY A 228 -0.12 34.48 -57.32
N LYS A 229 -1.42 34.82 -57.34
CA LYS A 229 -1.93 36.13 -57.73
C LYS A 229 -1.83 37.12 -56.55
N ASP A 230 -1.45 38.36 -56.84
CA ASP A 230 -1.29 39.45 -55.86
C ASP A 230 -0.26 39.12 -54.75
N VAL A 231 0.87 38.53 -55.15
CA VAL A 231 1.97 38.14 -54.25
C VAL A 231 3.03 39.25 -54.14
N SER A 232 3.46 39.59 -52.93
CA SER A 232 4.53 40.58 -52.68
C SER A 232 5.71 40.03 -51.90
N GLY A 233 5.60 38.85 -51.29
CA GLY A 233 6.74 38.18 -50.66
C GLY A 233 7.56 37.35 -51.65
N ASN A 234 8.71 36.84 -51.18
CA ASN A 234 9.66 36.07 -51.99
C ASN A 234 9.51 34.55 -51.79
N ALA A 235 9.97 33.77 -52.77
CA ALA A 235 10.10 32.31 -52.71
C ALA A 235 8.82 31.55 -52.31
N ASN A 236 7.64 32.03 -52.72
CA ASN A 236 6.38 31.35 -52.45
C ASN A 236 6.01 30.35 -53.58
N TYR A 237 5.53 29.17 -53.21
CA TYR A 237 5.26 28.04 -54.10
C TYR A 237 3.77 27.67 -54.11
N ALA A 238 3.03 28.15 -55.12
CA ALA A 238 1.58 27.99 -55.25
C ALA A 238 1.20 27.01 -56.37
N PHE A 239 0.57 25.89 -56.01
CA PHE A 239 0.12 24.84 -56.93
C PHE A 239 -1.39 24.57 -56.76
N GLY A 240 -2.19 24.88 -57.77
CA GLY A 240 -3.63 24.64 -57.78
C GLY A 240 -4.47 25.88 -58.11
N ARG A 241 -5.78 25.69 -58.29
CA ARG A 241 -6.70 26.79 -58.60
C ARG A 241 -6.75 27.75 -57.40
N SER A 242 -6.39 29.01 -57.62
CA SER A 242 -6.39 30.06 -56.61
C SER A 242 -5.52 29.75 -55.36
N ALA A 243 -4.51 28.89 -55.49
CA ALA A 243 -3.51 28.67 -54.44
C ALA A 243 -2.63 29.92 -54.24
N GLY A 244 -2.18 30.20 -53.02
CA GLY A 244 -1.16 31.24 -52.76
C GLY A 244 -1.57 32.66 -53.18
N GLN A 245 -2.85 33.03 -53.06
CA GLN A 245 -3.32 34.38 -53.40
C GLN A 245 -3.12 35.35 -52.24
N ASN A 246 -2.85 36.63 -52.55
CA ASN A 246 -2.68 37.72 -51.57
C ASN A 246 -1.59 37.42 -50.52
N VAL A 247 -0.44 36.87 -50.93
CA VAL A 247 0.65 36.48 -50.02
C VAL A 247 1.72 37.58 -49.95
N SER A 248 1.93 38.14 -48.75
CA SER A 248 3.09 39.01 -48.47
C SER A 248 4.18 38.32 -47.64
N GLY A 249 3.89 37.13 -47.10
CA GLY A 249 4.87 36.27 -46.42
C GLY A 249 5.93 35.67 -47.35
N LEU A 250 6.99 35.10 -46.77
CA LEU A 250 8.16 34.56 -47.49
C LEU A 250 8.27 33.03 -47.36
N GLY A 251 8.63 32.34 -48.43
CA GLY A 251 8.97 30.91 -48.38
C GLY A 251 7.78 29.95 -48.20
N ASN A 252 6.54 30.39 -48.42
CA ASN A 252 5.34 29.58 -48.13
C ASN A 252 5.04 28.56 -49.24
N ILE A 253 4.52 27.40 -48.87
CA ILE A 253 4.10 26.33 -49.79
C ILE A 253 2.57 26.18 -49.73
N ALA A 254 1.91 26.29 -50.87
CA ALA A 254 0.46 26.18 -51.00
C ALA A 254 0.09 25.19 -52.12
N PHE A 255 -0.47 24.02 -51.76
CA PHE A 255 -0.84 22.97 -52.71
C PHE A 255 -2.32 22.58 -52.56
N GLY A 256 -3.17 23.06 -53.47
CA GLY A 256 -4.60 22.73 -53.49
C GLY A 256 -5.50 23.85 -53.99
N GLU A 257 -6.79 23.54 -54.16
CA GLU A 257 -7.80 24.56 -54.47
C GLU A 257 -7.98 25.50 -53.28
N ASN A 258 -7.75 26.80 -53.48
CA ASN A 258 -7.80 27.83 -52.43
C ASN A 258 -6.85 27.57 -51.24
N ALA A 259 -5.75 26.83 -51.42
CA ALA A 259 -4.76 26.60 -50.36
C ALA A 259 -3.88 27.85 -50.16
N GLY A 260 -3.44 28.14 -48.93
CA GLY A 260 -2.44 29.18 -48.65
C GLY A 260 -2.86 30.60 -49.06
N GLN A 261 -4.14 30.95 -48.94
CA GLN A 261 -4.65 32.28 -49.31
C GLN A 261 -4.50 33.28 -48.15
N ASN A 262 -4.24 34.54 -48.46
CA ASN A 262 -4.17 35.66 -47.51
C ASN A 262 -3.11 35.45 -46.40
N VAL A 263 -1.94 34.91 -46.76
CA VAL A 263 -0.80 34.76 -45.83
C VAL A 263 -0.06 36.09 -45.70
N LYS A 264 -0.15 36.74 -44.54
CA LYS A 264 0.37 38.10 -44.31
C LYS A 264 1.46 38.14 -43.24
N GLY A 265 2.40 39.07 -43.39
CA GLY A 265 3.23 39.58 -42.29
C GLY A 265 2.61 40.79 -41.58
N LEU A 266 3.13 41.12 -40.39
CA LEU A 266 2.70 42.30 -39.64
C LEU A 266 3.24 43.62 -40.24
N PRO A 267 2.56 44.77 -40.04
CA PRO A 267 3.03 46.06 -40.52
C PRO A 267 4.35 46.57 -39.90
N ASN A 268 4.84 45.93 -38.83
CA ASN A 268 5.89 46.45 -37.94
C ASN A 268 7.26 45.76 -38.11
N ASN A 269 7.51 45.12 -39.26
CA ASN A 269 8.80 44.52 -39.62
C ASN A 269 9.26 43.29 -38.79
N GLU A 270 8.45 42.81 -37.84
CA GLU A 270 8.53 41.42 -37.36
C GLU A 270 8.09 40.48 -38.50
N ILE A 271 8.99 39.59 -38.94
CA ILE A 271 8.75 38.70 -40.08
C ILE A 271 7.73 37.63 -39.66
N LEU A 272 6.47 37.84 -40.00
CA LEU A 272 5.38 36.88 -39.87
C LEU A 272 4.89 36.45 -41.26
N GLY A 273 4.32 35.25 -41.37
CA GLY A 273 4.02 34.64 -42.66
C GLY A 273 5.22 33.93 -43.31
N TYR A 274 6.20 33.47 -42.53
CA TYR A 274 7.38 32.74 -43.01
C TYR A 274 7.18 31.22 -43.02
N SER A 275 7.53 30.57 -44.13
CA SER A 275 7.63 29.10 -44.29
C SER A 275 6.42 28.28 -43.81
N ASN A 276 5.20 28.79 -43.99
CA ASN A 276 3.99 28.02 -43.73
C ASN A 276 3.71 27.01 -44.87
N VAL A 277 3.14 25.86 -44.53
CA VAL A 277 2.87 24.76 -45.49
C VAL A 277 1.39 24.39 -45.47
N ALA A 278 0.67 24.74 -46.52
CA ALA A 278 -0.76 24.48 -46.70
C ALA A 278 -1.00 23.46 -47.82
N ILE A 279 -1.49 22.26 -47.50
CA ILE A 279 -1.76 21.20 -48.49
C ILE A 279 -3.19 20.67 -48.32
N GLY A 280 -3.98 20.80 -49.39
CA GLY A 280 -5.37 20.37 -49.48
C GLY A 280 -6.34 21.55 -49.65
N LYS A 281 -7.59 21.23 -50.03
CA LYS A 281 -8.58 22.25 -50.41
C LYS A 281 -8.94 23.14 -49.21
N GLU A 282 -8.87 24.46 -49.42
CA GLU A 282 -9.19 25.48 -48.41
C GLU A 282 -8.34 25.38 -47.12
N SER A 283 -7.16 24.74 -47.20
CA SER A 283 -6.17 24.67 -46.11
C SER A 283 -5.31 25.94 -46.02
N GLY A 284 -4.84 26.29 -44.82
CA GLY A 284 -3.92 27.41 -44.62
C GLY A 284 -4.41 28.75 -45.20
N ARG A 285 -5.73 28.97 -45.22
CA ARG A 285 -6.30 30.28 -45.55
C ARG A 285 -6.15 31.18 -44.32
N ASN A 286 -5.99 32.48 -44.52
CA ASN A 286 -5.94 33.49 -43.46
C ASN A 286 -4.90 33.14 -42.37
N VAL A 287 -3.61 33.32 -42.70
CA VAL A 287 -2.49 32.94 -41.82
C VAL A 287 -1.60 34.15 -41.56
N ILE A 288 -1.41 34.49 -40.29
CA ILE A 288 -0.46 35.50 -39.80
C ILE A 288 0.42 34.80 -38.76
N SER A 289 1.35 33.98 -39.24
CA SER A 289 1.95 32.89 -38.46
C SER A 289 3.26 32.45 -39.12
N ASN A 290 4.15 31.79 -38.37
CA ASN A 290 5.41 31.26 -38.87
C ASN A 290 5.51 29.75 -38.70
N GLN A 291 6.11 29.09 -39.69
CA GLN A 291 6.44 27.66 -39.71
C GLN A 291 5.23 26.71 -39.48
N SER A 292 4.01 27.19 -39.66
CA SER A 292 2.80 26.41 -39.38
C SER A 292 2.43 25.47 -40.52
N LEU A 293 1.95 24.29 -40.16
CA LEU A 293 1.64 23.17 -41.06
C LEU A 293 0.12 22.91 -41.09
N ALA A 294 -0.49 22.93 -42.28
CA ALA A 294 -1.93 22.77 -42.46
C ALA A 294 -2.23 21.73 -43.55
N LEU A 295 -2.54 20.50 -43.15
CA LEU A 295 -2.72 19.35 -44.06
C LEU A 295 -4.16 18.80 -44.05
N GLY A 296 -4.96 19.13 -45.06
CA GLY A 296 -6.29 18.54 -45.26
C GLY A 296 -7.33 19.47 -45.91
N TYR A 297 -8.60 19.19 -45.64
CA TYR A 297 -9.72 20.04 -46.08
C TYR A 297 -10.12 20.99 -44.97
N ARG A 298 -10.05 22.30 -45.21
CA ARG A 298 -10.32 23.37 -44.20
C ARG A 298 -9.47 23.22 -42.93
N THR A 299 -8.23 22.82 -43.12
CA THR A 299 -7.24 22.61 -42.04
C THR A 299 -6.42 23.89 -41.86
N GLY A 300 -6.13 24.33 -40.64
CA GLY A 300 -5.38 25.60 -40.42
C GLY A 300 -6.08 26.80 -41.05
N GLY A 301 -7.41 26.90 -40.89
CA GLY A 301 -8.28 27.76 -41.71
C GLY A 301 -8.29 29.24 -41.32
N HIS A 302 -7.79 29.56 -40.13
CA HIS A 302 -7.47 30.89 -39.57
C HIS A 302 -6.37 30.67 -38.52
N VAL A 303 -5.20 31.29 -38.65
CA VAL A 303 -4.07 31.13 -37.70
C VAL A 303 -3.45 32.50 -37.39
N GLY A 304 -3.32 32.84 -36.11
CA GLY A 304 -2.78 34.14 -35.64
C GLY A 304 -3.79 35.29 -35.59
N TYR A 305 -5.06 35.01 -35.87
CA TYR A 305 -6.17 35.95 -35.73
C TYR A 305 -6.73 35.89 -34.30
N VAL A 306 -7.31 36.99 -33.81
CA VAL A 306 -8.06 37.04 -32.55
C VAL A 306 -9.52 37.38 -32.85
N THR A 307 -10.46 36.74 -32.16
CA THR A 307 -11.87 37.10 -32.20
C THR A 307 -12.09 38.40 -31.43
N TRP A 308 -12.91 39.30 -31.97
CA TRP A 308 -13.30 40.52 -31.25
C TRP A 308 -14.03 40.20 -29.94
N ASP A 309 -13.36 40.58 -28.84
CA ASP A 309 -13.90 41.06 -27.57
C ASP A 309 -15.37 40.71 -27.32
N ASN A 310 -15.60 39.46 -26.92
CA ASN A 310 -16.91 39.01 -26.50
C ASN A 310 -16.79 38.05 -25.33
N ALA A 311 -16.81 38.62 -24.12
CA ALA A 311 -16.84 37.88 -22.84
C ALA A 311 -18.11 37.01 -22.65
N SER A 312 -18.96 36.87 -23.68
CA SER A 312 -19.92 35.79 -23.83
C SER A 312 -19.20 34.44 -23.92
N ASN A 313 -18.94 33.84 -22.76
CA ASN A 313 -18.31 32.53 -22.57
C ASN A 313 -19.24 31.35 -22.98
N ASP A 314 -19.87 31.48 -24.14
CA ASP A 314 -21.02 30.68 -24.55
C ASP A 314 -20.63 29.53 -25.50
N PHE A 315 -20.47 28.34 -24.92
CA PHE A 315 -20.25 27.10 -25.69
C PHE A 315 -21.47 26.68 -26.55
N THR A 316 -22.62 27.34 -26.48
CA THR A 316 -23.75 27.07 -27.40
C THR A 316 -23.58 27.80 -28.74
N ALA A 317 -22.78 28.87 -28.80
CA ALA A 317 -22.48 29.60 -30.03
C ALA A 317 -21.89 28.66 -31.11
N ASN A 318 -22.34 28.86 -32.35
CA ASN A 318 -21.92 28.04 -33.48
C ASN A 318 -20.54 28.50 -33.99
N PRO A 319 -19.47 27.69 -33.93
CA PRO A 319 -18.14 28.12 -34.36
C PRO A 319 -18.07 28.41 -35.88
N ARG A 320 -19.04 27.96 -36.68
CA ARG A 320 -19.17 28.33 -38.11
C ARG A 320 -19.72 29.73 -38.33
N GLU A 321 -20.16 30.41 -37.29
CA GLU A 321 -20.75 31.75 -37.33
C GLU A 321 -19.68 32.80 -36.99
N TYR A 322 -18.93 32.60 -35.90
CA TYR A 322 -17.74 33.40 -35.57
C TYR A 322 -16.71 33.42 -36.71
N VAL A 323 -16.42 32.27 -37.32
CA VAL A 323 -15.49 32.12 -38.46
C VAL A 323 -15.91 32.95 -39.68
N ARG A 324 -17.21 33.27 -39.87
CA ARG A 324 -17.65 34.15 -40.96
C ARG A 324 -17.38 35.62 -40.67
N ASN A 325 -17.47 36.03 -39.41
CA ASN A 325 -17.19 37.41 -39.01
C ASN A 325 -15.68 37.72 -39.07
N SER A 326 -14.80 36.73 -38.89
CA SER A 326 -13.36 36.88 -39.15
C SER A 326 -13.03 36.94 -40.65
N GLU A 327 -13.70 36.15 -41.51
CA GLU A 327 -13.51 36.22 -42.98
C GLU A 327 -13.85 37.63 -43.56
N THR A 328 -14.64 38.45 -42.86
CA THR A 328 -15.03 39.81 -43.28
C THR A 328 -14.20 40.97 -42.70
N ASN A 329 -13.38 40.74 -41.66
CA ASN A 329 -12.55 41.80 -41.06
C ASN A 329 -11.04 41.51 -41.18
N PRO A 330 -10.40 41.89 -42.30
CA PRO A 330 -8.96 41.69 -42.52
C PRO A 330 -8.05 42.56 -41.64
N ASN A 331 -8.65 43.37 -40.74
CA ASN A 331 -8.01 44.28 -39.79
C ASN A 331 -8.37 43.93 -38.31
N GLY A 332 -8.92 42.74 -38.04
CA GLY A 332 -9.13 42.28 -36.66
C GLY A 332 -7.80 42.23 -35.89
N ASN A 333 -7.84 42.43 -34.57
CA ASN A 333 -6.64 42.49 -33.73
C ASN A 333 -5.77 41.23 -33.93
N ILE A 334 -4.48 41.44 -34.16
CA ILE A 334 -3.53 40.38 -34.51
C ILE A 334 -2.64 40.13 -33.29
N LYS A 335 -2.47 38.85 -32.90
CA LYS A 335 -1.43 38.47 -31.92
C LYS A 335 -0.10 38.27 -32.63
N SER A 336 0.97 38.87 -32.12
CA SER A 336 2.32 38.35 -32.36
C SER A 336 2.50 37.06 -31.53
N GLY A 337 3.36 36.13 -31.95
CA GLY A 337 3.52 34.81 -31.31
C GLY A 337 2.43 33.81 -31.69
N ALA A 338 2.31 33.48 -32.98
CA ALA A 338 1.40 32.45 -33.51
C ALA A 338 2.14 31.34 -34.30
N GLU A 339 3.29 30.90 -33.79
CA GLU A 339 4.27 30.11 -34.52
C GLU A 339 4.12 28.59 -34.34
N HIS A 340 4.75 27.80 -35.20
CA HIS A 340 4.91 26.32 -35.14
C HIS A 340 3.61 25.49 -35.10
N ASN A 341 2.45 26.09 -35.37
CA ASN A 341 1.15 25.43 -35.22
C ASN A 341 0.97 24.31 -36.26
N THR A 342 0.68 23.10 -35.80
CA THR A 342 0.55 21.90 -36.64
C THR A 342 -0.88 21.38 -36.65
N ALA A 343 -1.57 21.55 -37.78
CA ALA A 343 -2.93 21.07 -38.03
C ALA A 343 -2.98 20.03 -39.16
N VAL A 344 -3.52 18.84 -38.89
CA VAL A 344 -3.68 17.74 -39.85
C VAL A 344 -5.07 17.12 -39.73
N GLY A 345 -5.76 16.93 -40.84
CA GLY A 345 -7.11 16.35 -40.88
C GLY A 345 -8.22 17.37 -41.17
N ALA A 346 -9.37 16.88 -41.63
CA ALA A 346 -10.44 17.76 -42.12
C ALA A 346 -11.08 18.60 -41.00
N ASN A 347 -11.12 19.92 -41.18
CA ASN A 347 -11.51 20.91 -40.15
C ASN A 347 -10.63 20.87 -38.88
N SER A 348 -9.45 20.26 -38.93
CA SER A 348 -8.49 20.28 -37.81
C SER A 348 -7.83 21.66 -37.71
N GLY A 349 -7.67 22.21 -36.51
CA GLY A 349 -7.04 23.52 -36.35
C GLY A 349 -7.70 24.63 -37.18
N ASN A 350 -9.02 24.58 -37.39
CA ASN A 350 -9.70 25.52 -38.30
C ASN A 350 -9.63 26.98 -37.81
N TYR A 351 -9.45 27.19 -36.51
CA TYR A 351 -9.10 28.45 -35.89
C TYR A 351 -8.08 28.21 -34.77
N ILE A 352 -6.94 28.89 -34.80
CA ILE A 352 -5.88 28.82 -33.78
C ILE A 352 -5.37 30.23 -33.45
N ALA A 353 -5.48 30.62 -32.18
CA ALA A 353 -4.79 31.77 -31.60
C ALA A 353 -3.74 31.30 -30.58
N GLY A 354 -2.51 31.79 -30.74
CA GLY A 354 -1.32 31.34 -29.99
C GLY A 354 -0.38 30.45 -30.81
N GLN A 355 0.70 30.00 -30.19
CA GLN A 355 1.82 29.26 -30.78
C GLN A 355 1.89 27.81 -30.28
N ASP A 356 2.65 26.96 -30.97
CA ASP A 356 3.03 25.60 -30.57
C ASP A 356 1.87 24.57 -30.44
N ASN A 357 0.70 24.85 -31.04
CA ASN A 357 -0.47 23.97 -30.97
C ASN A 357 -0.37 22.76 -31.93
N VAL A 358 -0.85 21.60 -31.49
CA VAL A 358 -0.89 20.36 -32.29
C VAL A 358 -2.34 19.83 -32.39
N ALA A 359 -2.90 19.83 -33.60
CA ALA A 359 -4.28 19.43 -33.89
C ALA A 359 -4.32 18.34 -34.97
N LEU A 360 -4.42 17.06 -34.57
CA LEU A 360 -4.30 15.90 -35.47
C LEU A 360 -5.59 15.03 -35.48
N GLY A 361 -6.46 15.23 -36.45
CA GLY A 361 -7.67 14.43 -36.65
C GLY A 361 -8.85 15.23 -37.24
N GLU A 362 -9.90 14.55 -37.69
CA GLU A 362 -11.11 15.24 -38.17
C GLU A 362 -11.73 16.05 -37.01
N GLY A 363 -11.72 17.39 -37.15
CA GLY A 363 -12.20 18.33 -36.14
C GLY A 363 -11.40 18.36 -34.83
N ALA A 364 -10.16 17.84 -34.79
CA ALA A 364 -9.28 18.01 -33.64
C ALA A 364 -8.87 19.49 -33.52
N GLY A 365 -8.79 20.04 -32.31
CA GLY A 365 -8.35 21.45 -32.12
C GLY A 365 -9.10 22.46 -32.99
N ASN A 366 -10.38 22.22 -33.34
CA ASN A 366 -11.08 22.99 -34.39
C ASN A 366 -11.16 24.49 -34.07
N TYR A 367 -11.21 24.83 -32.78
CA TYR A 367 -11.11 26.19 -32.26
C TYR A 367 -10.19 26.17 -31.02
N ILE A 368 -9.03 26.83 -31.11
CA ILE A 368 -8.11 27.00 -29.98
C ILE A 368 -7.88 28.49 -29.74
N ASP A 369 -8.02 28.91 -28.49
CA ASP A 369 -7.99 30.29 -28.05
C ASP A 369 -7.11 30.41 -26.79
N GLY A 370 -5.82 30.71 -27.00
CA GLY A 370 -4.90 31.02 -25.90
C GLY A 370 -5.19 32.40 -25.28
N PRO A 371 -4.87 32.63 -23.99
CA PRO A 371 -5.03 33.92 -23.33
C PRO A 371 -4.15 35.00 -23.96
N GLU A 372 -4.34 36.27 -23.59
CA GLU A 372 -3.79 37.40 -24.34
C GLU A 372 -2.25 37.46 -24.37
N GLU A 373 -1.57 36.97 -23.34
CA GLU A 373 -0.10 36.98 -23.23
C GLU A 373 0.51 35.56 -23.34
N GLY A 374 1.24 35.31 -24.42
CA GLY A 374 2.49 34.53 -24.38
C GLY A 374 2.46 32.98 -24.28
N GLY A 375 1.36 32.27 -24.55
CA GLY A 375 1.40 30.80 -24.59
C GLY A 375 0.17 30.13 -25.21
N ALA A 376 0.34 28.88 -25.70
CA ALA A 376 -0.74 27.97 -26.13
C ALA A 376 -0.25 26.54 -26.49
N GLY A 377 0.49 25.81 -25.65
CA GLY A 377 1.04 24.47 -25.97
C GLY A 377 0.02 23.31 -26.05
N ASN A 378 -1.15 23.52 -26.66
CA ASN A 378 -2.28 22.58 -26.63
C ASN A 378 -2.15 21.44 -27.66
N VAL A 379 -2.48 20.21 -27.25
CA VAL A 379 -2.33 18.98 -28.05
C VAL A 379 -3.66 18.22 -28.16
N GLY A 380 -4.37 18.37 -29.28
CA GLY A 380 -5.58 17.61 -29.62
C GLY A 380 -5.31 16.55 -30.69
N ILE A 381 -5.36 15.25 -30.33
CA ILE A 381 -5.11 14.13 -31.25
C ILE A 381 -6.29 13.14 -31.22
N GLY A 382 -6.98 12.99 -32.36
CA GLY A 382 -8.14 12.11 -32.54
C GLY A 382 -9.39 12.83 -33.05
N ARG A 383 -10.39 12.09 -33.53
CA ARG A 383 -11.62 12.67 -34.09
C ARG A 383 -12.35 13.53 -33.04
N LYS A 384 -12.40 14.86 -33.24
CA LYS A 384 -12.90 15.86 -32.27
C LYS A 384 -12.18 15.87 -30.91
N ALA A 385 -10.93 15.44 -30.83
CA ALA A 385 -10.12 15.63 -29.63
C ALA A 385 -9.84 17.13 -29.43
N GLY A 386 -10.10 17.67 -28.23
CA GLY A 386 -9.91 19.10 -27.96
C GLY A 386 -10.67 20.00 -28.94
N ASN A 387 -11.92 19.66 -29.30
CA ASN A 387 -12.63 20.35 -30.39
C ASN A 387 -12.78 21.87 -30.16
N ARG A 388 -12.87 22.29 -28.89
CA ARG A 388 -12.75 23.69 -28.47
C ARG A 388 -11.90 23.78 -27.21
N ILE A 389 -10.85 24.61 -27.24
CA ILE A 389 -9.93 24.83 -26.11
C ILE A 389 -9.82 26.34 -25.87
N TYR A 390 -10.05 26.76 -24.62
CA TYR A 390 -9.80 28.11 -24.14
C TYR A 390 -8.81 28.03 -22.97
N GLY A 391 -7.55 28.42 -23.18
CA GLY A 391 -6.45 28.23 -22.20
C GLY A 391 -5.24 27.46 -22.76
N ASN A 392 -4.31 27.12 -21.87
CA ASN A 392 -2.96 26.68 -22.24
C ASN A 392 -2.64 25.23 -21.87
N ASP A 393 -1.70 24.66 -22.64
CA ASP A 393 -0.96 23.44 -22.31
C ASP A 393 -1.87 22.23 -22.01
N ASN A 394 -3.05 22.21 -22.64
CA ASN A 394 -4.04 21.17 -22.49
C ASN A 394 -3.79 20.01 -23.46
N ILE A 395 -3.88 18.78 -22.95
CA ILE A 395 -3.70 17.54 -23.71
C ILE A 395 -5.05 16.85 -23.87
N ALA A 396 -5.40 16.44 -25.09
CA ALA A 396 -6.64 15.76 -25.43
C ALA A 396 -6.36 14.64 -26.44
N LEU A 397 -6.33 13.38 -26.00
CA LEU A 397 -5.90 12.22 -26.81
C LEU A 397 -7.01 11.17 -26.90
N GLY A 398 -7.77 11.17 -28.00
CA GLY A 398 -8.82 10.17 -28.28
C GLY A 398 -10.08 10.75 -28.92
N ALA A 399 -10.97 9.89 -29.40
CA ALA A 399 -12.20 10.33 -30.07
C ALA A 399 -13.13 11.08 -29.09
N ASN A 400 -13.41 12.35 -29.39
CA ASN A 400 -14.08 13.32 -28.51
C ASN A 400 -13.44 13.48 -27.10
N SER A 401 -12.15 13.14 -26.93
CA SER A 401 -11.42 13.41 -25.68
C SER A 401 -11.38 14.92 -25.43
N SER A 402 -11.75 15.34 -24.22
CA SER A 402 -11.83 16.73 -23.78
C SER A 402 -12.43 17.67 -24.84
N ASN A 403 -13.60 17.30 -25.36
CA ASN A 403 -14.24 17.95 -26.50
C ASN A 403 -14.54 19.46 -26.28
N ARG A 404 -14.58 19.90 -25.02
CA ARG A 404 -14.63 21.31 -24.59
C ARG A 404 -13.70 21.48 -23.38
N ILE A 405 -12.76 22.42 -23.45
CA ILE A 405 -11.86 22.77 -22.34
C ILE A 405 -11.96 24.27 -22.06
N LYS A 406 -12.01 24.65 -20.78
CA LYS A 406 -11.82 26.03 -20.33
C LYS A 406 -10.92 26.06 -19.09
N GLY A 407 -9.74 26.62 -19.24
CA GLY A 407 -8.64 26.58 -18.27
C GLY A 407 -7.42 25.85 -18.83
N SER A 408 -6.39 25.66 -18.00
CA SER A 408 -5.05 25.21 -18.45
C SER A 408 -4.55 23.95 -17.74
N ASN A 409 -3.49 23.34 -18.30
CA ASN A 409 -2.83 22.15 -17.76
C ASN A 409 -3.74 20.90 -17.62
N ASN A 410 -4.83 20.82 -18.40
CA ASN A 410 -5.78 19.71 -18.31
C ASN A 410 -5.40 18.55 -19.24
N ILE A 411 -5.44 17.31 -18.74
CA ILE A 411 -5.07 16.09 -19.46
C ILE A 411 -6.29 15.18 -19.63
N GLY A 412 -6.86 15.15 -20.84
CA GLY A 412 -7.82 14.14 -21.28
C GLY A 412 -7.17 13.07 -22.14
N ILE A 413 -7.37 11.80 -21.77
CA ILE A 413 -6.90 10.65 -22.57
C ILE A 413 -7.99 9.58 -22.60
N GLY A 414 -8.38 9.13 -23.79
CA GLY A 414 -9.42 8.12 -24.01
C GLY A 414 -10.72 8.69 -24.57
N THR A 415 -11.53 7.80 -25.16
CA THR A 415 -12.77 8.17 -25.86
C THR A 415 -13.77 8.87 -24.94
N SER A 416 -14.18 10.08 -25.31
CA SER A 416 -15.13 10.92 -24.56
C SER A 416 -14.75 11.18 -23.08
N SER A 417 -13.44 11.17 -22.77
CA SER A 417 -12.92 11.71 -21.50
C SER A 417 -13.25 13.20 -21.35
N SER A 418 -13.47 13.67 -20.11
CA SER A 418 -13.79 15.06 -19.76
C SER A 418 -14.94 15.67 -20.59
N ASN A 419 -16.09 14.97 -20.65
CA ASN A 419 -17.23 15.37 -21.46
C ASN A 419 -18.28 16.16 -20.66
N GLN A 420 -17.99 17.43 -20.38
CA GLN A 420 -18.95 18.37 -19.80
C GLN A 420 -19.57 19.28 -20.87
N GLU A 421 -20.90 19.28 -20.95
CA GLU A 421 -21.64 20.15 -21.88
C GLU A 421 -22.15 21.45 -21.26
N SER A 422 -22.19 21.56 -19.92
CA SER A 422 -23.06 22.51 -19.23
C SER A 422 -22.34 23.47 -18.27
N TYR A 423 -22.38 24.75 -18.65
CA TYR A 423 -22.18 25.95 -17.81
C TYR A 423 -20.77 26.29 -17.33
N LEU A 424 -20.57 27.58 -17.01
CA LEU A 424 -19.26 28.16 -16.67
C LEU A 424 -18.72 27.66 -15.33
N ILE A 425 -17.61 26.91 -15.38
CA ILE A 425 -16.57 26.95 -14.34
C ILE A 425 -15.22 26.72 -15.03
N GLU A 426 -14.23 27.58 -14.79
CA GLU A 426 -12.83 27.35 -15.22
C GLU A 426 -12.20 26.18 -14.45
N LYS A 427 -11.36 25.37 -15.10
CA LYS A 427 -10.74 24.17 -14.53
C LYS A 427 -9.25 24.12 -14.84
N GLU A 428 -8.47 24.01 -13.78
CA GLU A 428 -7.01 23.93 -13.83
C GLU A 428 -6.51 22.57 -13.31
N ASN A 429 -5.44 22.07 -13.92
CA ASN A 429 -4.67 20.91 -13.47
C ASN A 429 -5.47 19.59 -13.36
N THR A 430 -6.48 19.37 -14.21
CA THR A 430 -7.30 18.14 -14.15
C THR A 430 -6.72 16.99 -14.96
N ILE A 431 -6.95 15.74 -14.53
CA ILE A 431 -6.50 14.53 -15.23
C ILE A 431 -7.66 13.56 -15.39
N SER A 432 -8.18 13.40 -16.62
CA SER A 432 -9.25 12.47 -17.01
C SER A 432 -8.73 11.40 -17.98
N MET A 433 -8.38 10.22 -17.46
CA MET A 433 -7.77 9.12 -18.25
C MET A 433 -8.65 7.87 -18.28
N GLY A 434 -9.35 7.64 -19.39
CA GLY A 434 -10.20 6.46 -19.61
C GLY A 434 -11.43 6.79 -20.45
N THR A 435 -12.11 5.76 -20.96
CA THR A 435 -13.37 5.96 -21.68
C THR A 435 -14.43 6.56 -20.74
N SER A 436 -14.92 7.75 -21.06
CA SER A 436 -15.83 8.53 -20.21
C SER A 436 -15.33 8.82 -18.79
N ALA A 437 -14.01 8.87 -18.56
CA ALA A 437 -13.45 9.40 -17.32
C ALA A 437 -13.68 10.92 -17.23
N ASP A 438 -14.01 11.46 -16.05
CA ASP A 438 -14.46 12.86 -15.92
C ASP A 438 -13.97 13.55 -14.62
N SER A 439 -13.38 14.74 -14.74
CA SER A 439 -12.74 15.49 -13.64
C SER A 439 -13.25 16.92 -13.61
N ILE A 440 -14.21 17.19 -12.71
CA ILE A 440 -15.13 18.34 -12.83
C ILE A 440 -14.73 19.48 -11.84
N ALA A 441 -13.52 19.41 -11.27
CA ALA A 441 -13.02 20.35 -10.28
C ALA A 441 -11.48 20.50 -10.36
N ASN A 442 -10.95 21.60 -9.83
CA ASN A 442 -9.52 21.91 -9.93
C ASN A 442 -8.67 20.87 -9.19
N ASN A 443 -7.51 20.54 -9.74
CA ASN A 443 -6.61 19.49 -9.25
C ASN A 443 -7.26 18.07 -9.17
N ALA A 444 -8.43 17.85 -9.77
CA ALA A 444 -9.13 16.57 -9.68
C ALA A 444 -8.57 15.53 -10.67
N ILE A 445 -8.41 14.30 -10.18
CA ILE A 445 -7.87 13.16 -10.94
C ILE A 445 -8.94 12.07 -11.05
N SER A 446 -9.19 11.59 -12.28
CA SER A 446 -10.14 10.52 -12.63
C SER A 446 -9.50 9.56 -13.63
N ILE A 447 -9.17 8.35 -13.20
CA ILE A 447 -8.49 7.33 -14.02
C ILE A 447 -9.33 6.04 -14.01
N GLY A 448 -9.70 5.56 -15.20
CA GLY A 448 -10.52 4.37 -15.41
C GLY A 448 -11.81 4.66 -16.17
N THR A 449 -12.40 3.61 -16.77
CA THR A 449 -13.66 3.73 -17.51
C THR A 449 -14.79 4.23 -16.62
N ASN A 450 -15.42 5.34 -16.99
CA ASN A 450 -16.51 5.99 -16.23
C ASN A 450 -16.12 6.36 -14.77
N ALA A 451 -14.82 6.56 -14.50
CA ALA A 451 -14.32 7.13 -13.24
C ALA A 451 -14.67 8.62 -13.15
N LYS A 452 -15.20 9.10 -12.01
CA LYS A 452 -15.63 10.50 -11.86
C LYS A 452 -15.18 11.14 -10.55
N THR A 453 -14.71 12.38 -10.64
CA THR A 453 -14.34 13.20 -9.49
C THR A 453 -14.99 14.57 -9.61
N PHE A 454 -15.84 14.93 -8.64
CA PHE A 454 -16.70 16.11 -8.67
C PHE A 454 -16.21 17.28 -7.79
N LYS A 455 -15.07 17.13 -7.10
CA LYS A 455 -14.59 18.02 -6.04
C LYS A 455 -13.09 18.28 -6.13
N ILE A 456 -12.65 19.40 -5.55
CA ILE A 456 -11.26 19.86 -5.59
C ILE A 456 -10.34 18.95 -4.78
N ASP A 457 -9.09 18.86 -5.22
CA ASP A 457 -8.00 18.12 -4.58
C ASP A 457 -8.31 16.61 -4.33
N SER A 458 -9.27 16.05 -5.07
CA SER A 458 -9.75 14.68 -4.92
C SER A 458 -9.29 13.75 -6.05
N ILE A 459 -9.20 12.46 -5.76
CA ILE A 459 -8.64 11.43 -6.65
C ILE A 459 -9.61 10.25 -6.79
N THR A 460 -9.79 9.74 -8.00
CA THR A 460 -10.51 8.50 -8.31
C THR A 460 -9.74 7.65 -9.31
N ILE A 461 -9.36 6.43 -8.93
CA ILE A 461 -8.62 5.49 -9.79
C ILE A 461 -9.36 4.14 -9.79
N GLY A 462 -10.32 3.95 -10.70
CA GLY A 462 -11.11 2.71 -10.80
C GLY A 462 -12.33 2.81 -11.71
N LYS A 463 -12.77 1.68 -12.26
CA LYS A 463 -13.94 1.61 -13.17
C LYS A 463 -15.24 1.91 -12.40
N ASP A 464 -16.11 2.71 -13.01
CA ASP A 464 -17.44 3.12 -12.49
C ASP A 464 -17.43 3.77 -11.09
N SER A 465 -16.27 4.19 -10.60
CA SER A 465 -16.10 4.79 -9.28
C SER A 465 -16.39 6.30 -9.29
N GLN A 466 -16.98 6.81 -8.21
CA GLN A 466 -17.50 8.18 -8.14
C GLN A 466 -17.12 8.87 -6.82
N ASN A 467 -16.37 9.96 -6.89
CA ASN A 467 -15.90 10.72 -5.74
C ASN A 467 -16.48 12.15 -5.73
N SER A 468 -17.40 12.38 -4.79
CA SER A 468 -18.11 13.63 -4.54
C SER A 468 -17.75 14.28 -3.20
N GLY A 469 -16.72 13.76 -2.50
CA GLY A 469 -16.10 14.41 -1.33
C GLY A 469 -14.89 15.25 -1.72
N GLU A 470 -14.57 16.28 -0.93
CA GLU A 470 -13.37 17.12 -1.07
C GLU A 470 -12.14 16.45 -0.40
N LYS A 471 -10.95 16.57 -1.01
CA LYS A 471 -9.68 16.06 -0.48
C LYS A 471 -9.74 14.56 -0.11
N SER A 472 -10.43 13.79 -0.95
CA SER A 472 -10.75 12.37 -0.74
C SER A 472 -10.17 11.51 -1.86
N ILE A 473 -9.94 10.22 -1.58
CA ILE A 473 -9.23 9.31 -2.49
C ILE A 473 -10.01 8.01 -2.68
N ILE A 474 -10.26 7.62 -3.93
CA ILE A 474 -10.74 6.28 -4.30
C ILE A 474 -9.68 5.56 -5.12
N VAL A 475 -9.39 4.30 -4.75
CA VAL A 475 -8.64 3.34 -5.57
C VAL A 475 -9.39 2.02 -5.66
N GLY A 476 -9.54 1.51 -6.88
CA GLY A 476 -10.34 0.34 -7.23
C GLY A 476 -11.78 0.67 -7.65
N SER A 477 -12.52 -0.33 -8.12
CA SER A 477 -13.74 -0.18 -8.93
C SER A 477 -15.06 -0.20 -8.15
N GLU A 478 -16.12 0.36 -8.73
CA GLU A 478 -17.50 0.46 -8.20
C GLU A 478 -17.62 1.19 -6.83
N ASN A 479 -16.58 1.92 -6.41
CA ASN A 479 -16.57 2.62 -5.12
C ASN A 479 -17.24 3.99 -5.21
N THR A 480 -17.93 4.40 -4.14
CA THR A 480 -18.55 5.73 -4.02
C THR A 480 -18.11 6.43 -2.74
N ILE A 481 -17.62 7.66 -2.86
CA ILE A 481 -17.43 8.60 -1.73
C ILE A 481 -18.33 9.81 -1.96
N THR A 482 -19.10 10.19 -0.93
CA THR A 482 -19.79 11.50 -0.88
C THR A 482 -19.36 12.35 0.33
N SER A 483 -18.36 11.90 1.09
CA SER A 483 -17.88 12.57 2.31
C SER A 483 -16.42 13.04 2.20
N ASP A 484 -16.13 14.19 2.81
CA ASP A 484 -14.85 14.89 2.67
C ASP A 484 -13.74 14.22 3.51
N LYS A 485 -12.49 14.34 3.04
CA LYS A 485 -11.27 13.82 3.72
C LYS A 485 -11.29 12.32 3.98
N SER A 486 -12.02 11.59 3.13
CA SER A 486 -12.25 10.14 3.24
C SER A 486 -11.49 9.34 2.18
N GLY A 487 -11.16 8.09 2.48
CA GLY A 487 -10.38 7.20 1.62
C GLY A 487 -11.03 5.83 1.43
N ILE A 488 -11.05 5.33 0.19
CA ILE A 488 -11.44 3.95 -0.14
C ILE A 488 -10.33 3.27 -0.95
N PHE A 489 -9.94 2.06 -0.55
CA PHE A 489 -9.11 1.16 -1.34
C PHE A 489 -9.75 -0.23 -1.44
N GLY A 490 -10.23 -0.62 -2.63
CA GLY A 490 -10.81 -1.95 -2.88
C GLY A 490 -11.97 -1.92 -3.88
N TYR A 491 -13.03 -2.69 -3.65
CA TYR A 491 -14.14 -2.85 -4.59
C TYR A 491 -15.52 -2.63 -3.93
N LYS A 492 -16.37 -1.84 -4.61
CA LYS A 492 -17.81 -1.72 -4.31
C LYS A 492 -18.13 -1.27 -2.87
N ASN A 493 -17.37 -0.33 -2.32
CA ASN A 493 -17.64 0.27 -1.02
C ASN A 493 -18.40 1.60 -1.16
N TYR A 494 -19.24 1.95 -0.18
CA TYR A 494 -19.99 3.22 -0.17
C TYR A 494 -19.74 3.99 1.14
N VAL A 495 -19.08 5.15 1.03
CA VAL A 495 -18.76 6.05 2.16
C VAL A 495 -19.51 7.37 2.02
N SER A 496 -20.18 7.82 3.08
CA SER A 496 -21.14 8.93 3.02
C SER A 496 -21.26 9.75 4.31
N TYR A 497 -21.93 10.90 4.20
CA TYR A 497 -22.36 11.82 5.26
C TYR A 497 -21.24 12.48 6.07
N ASN A 498 -20.50 11.74 6.91
CA ASN A 498 -19.53 12.32 7.84
C ASN A 498 -18.09 12.23 7.32
N PRO A 499 -17.20 13.18 7.66
CA PRO A 499 -15.83 13.22 7.14
C PRO A 499 -14.87 12.26 7.85
N ASN A 500 -13.66 12.16 7.30
CA ASN A 500 -12.50 11.42 7.83
C ASN A 500 -12.64 9.88 7.82
N ILE A 501 -13.46 9.31 6.93
CA ILE A 501 -13.78 7.87 6.91
C ILE A 501 -12.80 7.10 6.02
N HIS A 502 -12.23 6.01 6.53
CA HIS A 502 -11.19 5.26 5.82
C HIS A 502 -11.53 3.76 5.70
N VAL A 503 -11.66 3.26 4.47
CA VAL A 503 -12.09 1.89 4.16
C VAL A 503 -11.07 1.19 3.27
N ILE A 504 -10.59 0.03 3.70
CA ILE A 504 -9.76 -0.87 2.91
C ILE A 504 -10.44 -2.24 2.86
N GLY A 505 -10.68 -2.77 1.65
CA GLY A 505 -11.42 -4.01 1.41
C GLY A 505 -12.66 -3.81 0.54
N ASN A 506 -13.63 -4.74 0.61
CA ASN A 506 -14.68 -4.82 -0.41
C ASN A 506 -16.11 -4.94 0.17
N ASN A 507 -17.10 -4.45 -0.58
CA ASN A 507 -18.53 -4.47 -0.25
C ASN A 507 -18.87 -3.84 1.12
N ASN A 508 -18.06 -2.91 1.64
CA ASN A 508 -18.37 -2.23 2.89
C ASN A 508 -19.38 -1.11 2.61
N GLY A 509 -20.61 -1.32 3.06
CA GLY A 509 -21.76 -0.45 2.84
C GLY A 509 -22.37 -0.51 1.45
N ASP A 510 -23.61 -0.03 1.34
CA ASP A 510 -24.39 0.05 0.10
C ASP A 510 -25.25 1.34 0.07
N PHE A 511 -26.04 1.56 -0.98
CA PHE A 511 -26.88 2.76 -1.15
C PHE A 511 -27.96 2.96 -0.05
N ASN A 512 -28.31 1.91 0.69
CA ASN A 512 -29.24 1.96 1.83
C ASN A 512 -28.51 1.85 3.19
N ASN A 513 -27.25 1.41 3.20
CA ASN A 513 -26.45 1.12 4.39
C ASN A 513 -25.02 1.69 4.25
N GLN A 514 -24.87 3.00 4.07
CA GLN A 514 -23.56 3.61 3.83
C GLN A 514 -22.64 3.53 5.06
N ILE A 515 -21.33 3.39 4.82
CA ILE A 515 -20.30 3.62 5.85
C ILE A 515 -20.29 5.12 6.17
N SER A 516 -20.70 5.47 7.38
CA SER A 516 -21.13 6.84 7.72
C SER A 516 -20.64 7.35 9.09
N ALA A 517 -19.90 6.56 9.85
CA ALA A 517 -19.33 6.98 11.13
C ALA A 517 -18.26 8.07 10.98
N GLN A 518 -18.42 9.20 11.67
CA GLN A 518 -17.36 10.21 11.74
C GLN A 518 -16.07 9.62 12.33
N ASN A 519 -14.92 9.89 11.70
CA ASN A 519 -13.61 9.31 12.05
C ASN A 519 -13.56 7.76 11.98
N GLY A 520 -14.53 7.11 11.33
CA GLY A 520 -14.64 5.66 11.25
C GLY A 520 -13.58 5.00 10.37
N GLY A 521 -13.18 3.78 10.72
CA GLY A 521 -12.17 3.02 9.96
C GLY A 521 -12.51 1.54 9.79
N ILE A 522 -12.32 1.00 8.58
CA ILE A 522 -12.57 -0.40 8.23
C ILE A 522 -11.37 -1.00 7.49
N PHE A 523 -10.94 -2.19 7.92
CA PHE A 523 -10.02 -3.05 7.18
C PHE A 523 -10.64 -4.46 7.03
N GLY A 524 -11.19 -4.78 5.87
CA GLY A 524 -11.85 -6.08 5.58
C GLY A 524 -13.12 -5.92 4.75
N ASN A 525 -14.02 -6.92 4.77
CA ASN A 525 -15.13 -7.01 3.81
C ASN A 525 -16.52 -7.12 4.45
N ASN A 526 -17.54 -6.64 3.74
CA ASN A 526 -18.96 -6.73 4.09
C ASN A 526 -19.34 -6.10 5.46
N ASN A 527 -18.52 -5.17 5.97
CA ASN A 527 -18.74 -4.59 7.30
C ASN A 527 -19.75 -3.43 7.27
N LYS A 528 -20.34 -3.13 8.43
CA LYS A 528 -21.32 -2.05 8.63
C LYS A 528 -20.84 -1.07 9.72
N LEU A 529 -20.88 0.22 9.40
CA LEU A 529 -20.43 1.29 10.29
C LEU A 529 -21.32 2.55 10.11
N PRO A 530 -22.59 2.53 10.58
CA PRO A 530 -23.54 3.64 10.50
C PRO A 530 -23.07 4.92 11.20
N ASN A 531 -23.79 6.02 10.99
CA ASN A 531 -23.45 7.35 11.50
C ASN A 531 -23.39 7.46 13.03
N THR A 532 -24.08 6.58 13.76
CA THR A 532 -24.02 6.46 15.22
C THR A 532 -22.69 5.89 15.75
N ALA A 533 -21.89 5.24 14.89
CA ALA A 533 -20.67 4.54 15.28
C ALA A 533 -19.41 5.44 15.27
N ILE A 534 -19.53 6.67 15.79
CA ILE A 534 -18.47 7.69 15.82
C ILE A 534 -17.19 7.15 16.46
N ASN A 535 -16.03 7.48 15.87
CA ASN A 535 -14.68 7.00 16.24
C ASN A 535 -14.43 5.48 16.14
N SER A 536 -15.44 4.68 15.83
CA SER A 536 -15.36 3.22 15.88
C SER A 536 -14.52 2.62 14.73
N ARG A 537 -13.85 1.49 15.00
CA ARG A 537 -13.00 0.80 14.01
C ARG A 537 -13.24 -0.70 13.92
N ILE A 538 -13.11 -1.25 12.71
CA ILE A 538 -13.31 -2.68 12.39
C ILE A 538 -12.09 -3.23 11.66
N ILE A 539 -11.59 -4.39 12.10
CA ILE A 539 -10.58 -5.20 11.41
C ILE A 539 -11.13 -6.63 11.24
N GLY A 540 -11.33 -7.05 9.99
CA GLY A 540 -11.91 -8.34 9.59
C GLY A 540 -13.26 -8.20 8.87
N ASN A 541 -14.08 -9.25 8.84
CA ASN A 541 -15.19 -9.37 7.89
C ASN A 541 -16.57 -9.59 8.54
N ASN A 542 -17.64 -9.19 7.84
CA ASN A 542 -19.04 -9.39 8.26
C ASN A 542 -19.40 -8.75 9.62
N ASN A 543 -18.65 -7.75 10.08
CA ASN A 543 -18.84 -7.13 11.38
C ASN A 543 -19.75 -5.89 11.35
N GLU A 544 -20.35 -5.55 12.49
CA GLU A 544 -21.21 -4.36 12.63
C GLU A 544 -20.94 -3.65 13.96
N ILE A 545 -20.68 -2.34 13.92
CA ILE A 545 -20.67 -1.50 15.13
C ILE A 545 -21.80 -0.48 15.00
N THR A 546 -22.74 -0.45 15.95
CA THR A 546 -23.93 0.42 15.85
C THR A 546 -23.87 1.67 16.74
N ILE A 547 -22.78 1.87 17.47
CA ILE A 547 -22.63 2.91 18.50
C ILE A 547 -21.17 3.36 18.65
N ASN A 548 -20.95 4.48 19.33
CA ASN A 548 -19.68 5.18 19.40
C ASN A 548 -18.58 4.44 20.19
N ASP A 549 -17.34 4.73 19.79
CA ASP A 549 -16.10 4.29 20.45
C ASP A 549 -15.96 2.77 20.59
N GLY A 550 -16.51 2.03 19.62
CA GLY A 550 -16.40 0.57 19.52
C GLY A 550 -15.20 0.11 18.69
N PHE A 551 -14.56 -1.01 19.08
CA PHE A 551 -13.44 -1.59 18.32
C PHE A 551 -13.58 -3.11 18.14
N ILE A 552 -13.60 -3.58 16.88
CA ILE A 552 -13.65 -5.02 16.53
C ILE A 552 -12.35 -5.45 15.86
N VAL A 553 -11.78 -6.57 16.33
CA VAL A 553 -10.77 -7.36 15.62
C VAL A 553 -11.27 -8.81 15.53
N GLY A 554 -11.71 -9.23 14.35
CA GLY A 554 -12.31 -10.55 14.11
C GLY A 554 -13.40 -10.52 13.04
N ASN A 555 -14.29 -11.50 13.06
CA ASN A 555 -15.30 -11.70 12.02
C ASN A 555 -16.68 -12.00 12.61
N GLU A 556 -17.74 -11.64 11.88
CA GLU A 556 -19.14 -11.96 12.24
C GLU A 556 -19.55 -11.42 13.62
N SER A 557 -18.85 -10.39 14.10
CA SER A 557 -19.02 -9.81 15.43
C SER A 557 -19.79 -8.49 15.38
N LYS A 558 -20.62 -8.26 16.40
CA LYS A 558 -21.42 -7.04 16.57
C LYS A 558 -21.09 -6.33 17.88
N ILE A 559 -20.96 -5.01 17.83
CA ILE A 559 -20.91 -4.14 19.02
C ILE A 559 -22.12 -3.21 19.00
N SER A 560 -22.90 -3.23 20.08
CA SER A 560 -23.98 -2.28 20.35
C SER A 560 -23.91 -1.61 21.73
N GLY A 561 -22.90 -1.94 22.54
CA GLY A 561 -22.49 -1.15 23.71
C GLY A 561 -21.45 -0.09 23.34
N SER A 562 -21.52 1.10 23.96
CA SER A 562 -20.55 2.18 23.71
C SER A 562 -19.22 1.92 24.42
N HIS A 563 -18.11 2.45 23.92
CA HIS A 563 -16.78 2.30 24.54
C HIS A 563 -16.35 0.82 24.75
N THR A 564 -16.76 -0.07 23.84
CA THR A 564 -16.64 -1.53 23.99
C THR A 564 -15.69 -2.14 22.96
N VAL A 565 -14.94 -3.17 23.36
CA VAL A 565 -13.92 -3.82 22.53
C VAL A 565 -14.23 -5.31 22.37
N ALA A 566 -14.16 -5.81 21.13
CA ALA A 566 -14.34 -7.21 20.80
C ALA A 566 -13.12 -7.75 20.03
N PHE A 567 -12.44 -8.75 20.59
CA PHE A 567 -11.30 -9.43 19.95
C PHE A 567 -11.62 -10.92 19.80
N GLY A 568 -12.09 -11.32 18.62
CA GLY A 568 -12.59 -12.67 18.33
C GLY A 568 -13.71 -12.68 17.30
N ASN A 569 -14.16 -13.88 16.92
CA ASN A 569 -15.24 -14.06 15.95
C ASN A 569 -16.58 -14.40 16.64
N ASN A 570 -17.69 -14.05 16.00
CA ASN A 570 -19.07 -14.32 16.47
C ASN A 570 -19.30 -13.82 17.92
N ILE A 571 -18.91 -12.58 18.20
CA ILE A 571 -19.16 -11.87 19.47
C ILE A 571 -20.38 -10.96 19.32
N ASN A 572 -21.25 -10.89 20.34
CA ASN A 572 -22.44 -10.02 20.35
C ASN A 572 -22.41 -9.06 21.56
N ALA A 573 -21.51 -8.08 21.49
CA ALA A 573 -21.13 -7.23 22.61
C ALA A 573 -22.12 -6.07 22.82
N LYS A 574 -23.07 -6.28 23.74
CA LYS A 574 -24.16 -5.33 24.05
C LYS A 574 -23.86 -4.41 25.24
N GLU A 575 -23.09 -4.88 26.22
CA GLU A 575 -22.72 -4.07 27.37
C GLU A 575 -21.75 -2.96 26.96
N SER A 576 -21.93 -1.75 27.51
CA SER A 576 -20.99 -0.64 27.31
C SER A 576 -19.75 -0.80 28.20
N GLN A 577 -18.68 -0.06 27.89
CA GLN A 577 -17.44 0.00 28.66
C GLN A 577 -16.82 -1.39 28.95
N SER A 578 -17.02 -2.33 28.02
CA SER A 578 -16.77 -3.76 28.25
C SER A 578 -15.85 -4.39 27.20
N VAL A 579 -15.23 -5.52 27.54
CA VAL A 579 -14.23 -6.20 26.72
C VAL A 579 -14.62 -7.67 26.51
N TYR A 580 -14.67 -8.11 25.26
CA TYR A 580 -15.08 -9.47 24.87
C TYR A 580 -13.92 -10.17 24.14
N LEU A 581 -13.40 -11.27 24.71
CA LEU A 581 -12.14 -11.90 24.27
C LEU A 581 -12.31 -13.38 23.89
N GLY A 582 -12.21 -13.66 22.59
CA GLY A 582 -12.23 -15.00 22.00
C GLY A 582 -13.55 -15.34 21.27
N PHE A 583 -13.55 -16.47 20.55
CA PHE A 583 -14.70 -16.97 19.79
C PHE A 583 -15.95 -17.18 20.67
N ASN A 584 -17.16 -16.85 20.18
CA ASN A 584 -18.43 -17.01 20.90
C ASN A 584 -18.44 -16.41 22.33
N SER A 585 -17.64 -15.37 22.57
CA SER A 585 -17.61 -14.74 23.90
C SER A 585 -18.80 -13.81 24.06
N ASP A 586 -19.55 -14.02 25.13
CA ASP A 586 -20.79 -13.31 25.45
C ASP A 586 -20.85 -13.07 26.97
N PHE A 587 -21.88 -12.38 27.42
CA PHE A 587 -22.15 -12.16 28.84
C PHE A 587 -23.44 -12.86 29.24
N ASN A 588 -23.53 -13.31 30.49
CA ASN A 588 -24.78 -13.83 30.99
C ASN A 588 -25.78 -12.66 31.15
N SER A 589 -26.93 -12.72 30.49
CA SER A 589 -27.99 -11.72 30.62
C SER A 589 -29.07 -12.11 31.65
N ASP A 590 -28.86 -13.16 32.44
CA ASP A 590 -29.85 -13.61 33.42
C ASP A 590 -29.96 -12.64 34.61
N SER A 591 -31.21 -12.44 35.04
CA SER A 591 -31.80 -11.11 35.20
C SER A 591 -31.53 -10.41 36.53
N THR A 592 -30.49 -10.81 37.27
CA THR A 592 -30.17 -10.22 38.59
C THR A 592 -28.69 -10.00 38.93
N LYS A 593 -27.73 -10.72 38.32
CA LYS A 593 -26.33 -10.79 38.83
C LYS A 593 -25.26 -11.03 37.75
N SER A 594 -25.30 -10.28 36.65
CA SER A 594 -24.27 -10.42 35.60
C SER A 594 -24.13 -9.28 34.57
N ALA A 595 -25.10 -8.34 34.49
CA ALA A 595 -24.92 -7.11 33.71
C ALA A 595 -23.90 -6.18 34.40
N GLY A 596 -23.14 -5.41 33.61
CA GLY A 596 -21.95 -4.66 34.06
C GLY A 596 -22.18 -3.48 35.00
N ASN A 597 -23.42 -3.30 35.49
CA ASN A 597 -23.89 -2.22 36.35
C ASN A 597 -24.78 -2.76 37.51
N THR A 598 -24.63 -4.05 37.87
CA THR A 598 -25.29 -4.64 39.05
C THR A 598 -24.41 -4.48 40.29
N THR A 599 -24.98 -4.07 41.42
CA THR A 599 -24.20 -3.80 42.65
C THR A 599 -23.99 -5.08 43.47
N TYR A 600 -22.74 -5.45 43.72
CA TYR A 600 -22.32 -6.58 44.53
C TYR A 600 -21.79 -6.11 45.89
N SER A 601 -22.64 -5.56 46.75
CA SER A 601 -22.19 -5.00 48.04
C SER A 601 -21.58 -6.06 48.97
N SER A 602 -22.16 -7.25 49.04
CA SER A 602 -21.80 -8.25 50.04
C SER A 602 -22.34 -9.66 49.74
N TYR A 603 -21.75 -10.68 50.37
CA TYR A 603 -22.33 -12.02 50.53
C TYR A 603 -22.79 -12.27 51.98
N ASN A 604 -23.98 -12.83 52.15
CA ASN A 604 -24.54 -13.21 53.44
C ASN A 604 -24.44 -14.73 53.65
N LEU A 605 -23.69 -15.13 54.68
CA LEU A 605 -23.59 -16.53 55.10
C LEU A 605 -24.73 -16.83 56.08
N THR A 606 -25.72 -17.59 55.62
CA THR A 606 -26.95 -17.96 56.35
C THR A 606 -26.87 -19.37 56.93
N ASP A 607 -27.60 -19.64 58.02
CA ASP A 607 -27.86 -21.01 58.44
C ASP A 607 -28.94 -21.71 57.59
N LYS A 608 -29.19 -22.99 57.88
CA LYS A 608 -30.19 -23.83 57.20
C LYS A 608 -31.63 -23.33 57.30
N ASN A 609 -31.92 -22.33 58.15
CA ASN A 609 -33.23 -21.70 58.28
C ASN A 609 -33.27 -20.33 57.58
N GLY A 610 -32.19 -19.93 56.88
CA GLY A 610 -32.08 -18.64 56.18
C GLY A 610 -31.62 -17.48 57.06
N VAL A 611 -31.26 -17.70 58.33
CA VAL A 611 -30.84 -16.60 59.23
C VAL A 611 -29.38 -16.25 58.98
N VAL A 612 -29.11 -14.98 58.61
CA VAL A 612 -27.75 -14.47 58.40
C VAL A 612 -26.93 -14.58 59.69
N LYS A 613 -25.79 -15.27 59.62
CA LYS A 613 -24.79 -15.37 60.71
C LYS A 613 -23.65 -14.37 60.54
N LYS A 614 -23.27 -14.09 59.29
CA LYS A 614 -22.22 -13.14 58.96
C LYS A 614 -22.41 -12.57 57.57
N THR A 615 -22.12 -11.28 57.41
CA THR A 615 -21.99 -10.59 56.13
C THR A 615 -20.51 -10.43 55.79
N PHE A 616 -20.18 -10.58 54.51
CA PHE A 616 -18.86 -10.34 53.94
C PHE A 616 -19.02 -9.28 52.85
N ASP A 617 -18.61 -8.05 53.13
CA ASP A 617 -18.66 -6.96 52.15
C ASP A 617 -17.57 -7.12 51.09
N PHE A 618 -17.84 -6.67 49.86
CA PHE A 618 -16.91 -6.76 48.74
C PHE A 618 -16.32 -5.40 48.35
N ALA A 619 -15.04 -5.40 47.96
CA ALA A 619 -14.38 -4.24 47.37
C ALA A 619 -14.97 -3.92 45.99
N ALA A 620 -14.93 -2.64 45.61
CA ALA A 620 -15.43 -2.12 44.32
C ALA A 620 -16.84 -2.66 43.92
N PRO A 621 -17.87 -2.52 44.78
CA PRO A 621 -19.15 -3.21 44.61
C PRO A 621 -19.98 -2.73 43.41
N VAL A 622 -19.60 -1.63 42.76
CA VAL A 622 -20.22 -1.14 41.51
C VAL A 622 -19.19 -1.28 40.38
N PRO A 623 -19.28 -2.34 39.54
CA PRO A 623 -18.50 -2.41 38.31
C PRO A 623 -18.95 -1.33 37.31
N VAL A 624 -18.06 -0.99 36.37
CA VAL A 624 -18.33 -0.03 35.27
C VAL A 624 -18.61 -0.71 33.93
N GLY A 625 -18.51 -2.04 33.89
CA GLY A 625 -18.45 -2.88 32.70
C GLY A 625 -17.86 -4.25 33.06
N ILE A 626 -17.66 -5.11 32.06
CA ILE A 626 -17.17 -6.48 32.23
C ILE A 626 -16.00 -6.80 31.29
N THR A 627 -15.18 -7.78 31.66
CA THR A 627 -14.31 -8.50 30.72
C THR A 627 -14.78 -9.95 30.64
N THR A 628 -15.31 -10.38 29.50
CA THR A 628 -15.70 -11.78 29.26
C THR A 628 -14.69 -12.49 28.36
N ILE A 629 -14.34 -13.72 28.74
CA ILE A 629 -13.38 -14.59 28.04
C ILE A 629 -14.04 -15.85 27.48
N GLY A 630 -15.37 -15.93 27.43
CA GLY A 630 -16.13 -17.11 26.99
C GLY A 630 -17.64 -16.87 27.05
N SER A 631 -18.42 -17.94 27.16
CA SER A 631 -19.87 -17.89 27.39
C SER A 631 -20.30 -19.05 28.28
N ILE A 632 -21.58 -19.09 28.69
CA ILE A 632 -22.10 -20.11 29.63
C ILE A 632 -21.98 -21.51 29.01
N ASN A 633 -21.36 -22.46 29.72
CA ASN A 633 -20.96 -23.79 29.23
C ASN A 633 -19.89 -23.76 28.11
N SER A 634 -19.14 -22.65 28.00
CA SER A 634 -18.02 -22.44 27.07
C SER A 634 -17.00 -21.46 27.67
N GLU A 635 -16.77 -21.60 28.97
CA GLU A 635 -15.82 -20.82 29.77
C GLU A 635 -14.37 -21.16 29.40
N ARG A 636 -13.44 -20.22 29.64
CA ARG A 636 -12.00 -20.41 29.40
C ARG A 636 -11.21 -20.31 30.69
N ARG A 637 -10.20 -21.17 30.85
CA ARG A 637 -9.24 -21.09 31.97
C ARG A 637 -8.30 -19.89 31.76
N LEU A 638 -8.47 -18.85 32.57
CA LEU A 638 -7.42 -17.85 32.76
C LEU A 638 -6.23 -18.53 33.47
N GLN A 639 -5.04 -18.42 32.90
CA GLN A 639 -3.83 -19.13 33.35
C GLN A 639 -2.68 -18.15 33.56
N ASN A 640 -1.66 -18.57 34.31
CA ASN A 640 -0.52 -17.73 34.72
C ASN A 640 -0.92 -16.50 35.57
N VAL A 641 -2.04 -16.58 36.29
CA VAL A 641 -2.47 -15.57 37.26
C VAL A 641 -1.56 -15.66 38.50
N ALA A 642 -0.86 -14.57 38.81
CA ALA A 642 -0.08 -14.44 40.05
C ALA A 642 -0.97 -14.52 41.30
N ALA A 643 -0.39 -14.61 42.49
CA ALA A 643 -1.16 -14.55 43.72
C ALA A 643 -1.63 -13.10 43.96
N GLY A 644 -2.95 -12.86 43.93
CA GLY A 644 -3.53 -11.54 44.21
C GLY A 644 -3.46 -11.17 45.70
N LEU A 645 -3.52 -9.88 46.03
CA LEU A 645 -3.59 -9.42 47.41
C LEU A 645 -4.85 -9.98 48.10
N ILE A 646 -4.70 -10.52 49.33
CA ILE A 646 -5.83 -10.96 50.15
C ILE A 646 -6.08 -9.92 51.24
N GLY A 647 -7.17 -9.17 51.13
CA GLY A 647 -7.55 -8.13 52.08
C GLY A 647 -8.91 -7.50 51.74
N PRO A 648 -9.54 -6.75 52.66
CA PRO A 648 -10.93 -6.29 52.53
C PRO A 648 -11.15 -5.29 51.37
N ASN A 649 -10.10 -4.62 50.92
CA ASN A 649 -10.15 -3.64 49.82
C ASN A 649 -9.52 -4.19 48.52
N SER A 650 -9.18 -5.48 48.44
CA SER A 650 -8.51 -6.04 47.26
C SER A 650 -9.48 -6.26 46.10
N THR A 651 -9.02 -5.95 44.89
CA THR A 651 -9.71 -6.22 43.62
C THR A 651 -8.91 -7.16 42.72
N ASP A 652 -7.89 -7.83 43.25
CA ASP A 652 -7.01 -8.71 42.48
C ASP A 652 -7.68 -10.06 42.17
N ALA A 653 -7.31 -10.66 41.03
CA ALA A 653 -7.72 -12.02 40.69
C ALA A 653 -7.04 -13.06 41.60
N ILE A 654 -7.83 -13.85 42.33
CA ILE A 654 -7.34 -14.94 43.17
C ILE A 654 -7.02 -16.16 42.29
N ASN A 655 -5.87 -16.78 42.50
CA ASN A 655 -5.43 -17.96 41.76
C ASN A 655 -5.69 -19.29 42.52
N GLY A 656 -5.45 -20.41 41.84
CA GLY A 656 -5.72 -21.74 42.38
C GLY A 656 -4.90 -22.13 43.62
N SER A 657 -3.66 -21.65 43.78
CA SER A 657 -2.84 -22.00 44.95
C SER A 657 -3.29 -21.26 46.21
N GLN A 658 -3.82 -20.05 46.08
CA GLN A 658 -4.41 -19.29 47.19
C GLN A 658 -5.69 -19.95 47.72
N LEU A 659 -6.58 -20.38 46.82
CA LEU A 659 -7.78 -21.12 47.21
C LEU A 659 -7.44 -22.50 47.79
N TYR A 660 -6.42 -23.17 47.24
CA TYR A 660 -5.92 -24.44 47.78
C TYR A 660 -5.35 -24.29 49.19
N ALA A 661 -4.56 -23.25 49.48
CA ALA A 661 -4.03 -22.99 50.81
C ALA A 661 -5.13 -22.76 51.87
N LEU A 662 -6.24 -22.11 51.49
CA LEU A 662 -7.41 -22.00 52.36
C LEU A 662 -8.15 -23.34 52.53
N ALA A 663 -8.29 -24.12 51.46
CA ALA A 663 -8.94 -25.43 51.51
C ALA A 663 -8.17 -26.44 52.38
N ASP A 664 -6.84 -26.47 52.27
CA ASP A 664 -5.96 -27.30 53.11
C ASP A 664 -6.03 -26.89 54.59
N TYR A 665 -6.00 -25.59 54.88
CA TYR A 665 -6.20 -25.09 56.25
C TYR A 665 -7.55 -25.54 56.85
N VAL A 666 -8.63 -25.47 56.07
CA VAL A 666 -9.97 -25.92 56.51
C VAL A 666 -10.04 -27.44 56.70
N ALA A 667 -9.44 -28.24 55.81
CA ALA A 667 -9.37 -29.70 55.95
C ALA A 667 -8.60 -30.13 57.21
N ASN A 668 -7.53 -29.42 57.57
CA ASN A 668 -6.77 -29.69 58.78
C ASN A 668 -7.50 -29.29 60.08
N LEU A 669 -8.46 -28.35 60.02
CA LEU A 669 -9.35 -28.05 61.16
C LEU A 669 -10.29 -29.21 61.50
N GLU A 670 -10.80 -29.93 60.48
CA GLU A 670 -11.67 -31.11 60.69
C GLU A 670 -10.93 -32.24 61.44
N ASN A 671 -9.63 -32.40 61.18
CA ASN A 671 -8.78 -33.35 61.91
C ASN A 671 -8.49 -32.96 63.36
N GLN A 672 -8.58 -31.68 63.74
CA GLN A 672 -8.42 -31.26 65.14
C GLN A 672 -9.70 -31.49 65.96
N VAL A 673 -10.88 -31.22 65.38
CA VAL A 673 -12.17 -31.41 66.08
C VAL A 673 -12.43 -32.87 66.43
N ASN A 674 -11.98 -33.80 65.58
CA ASN A 674 -12.18 -35.24 65.78
C ASN A 674 -11.18 -35.91 66.78
N ASN A 675 -10.24 -35.15 67.36
CA ASN A 675 -9.16 -35.72 68.20
C ASN A 675 -9.33 -35.54 69.73
N THR A 676 -10.52 -35.12 70.21
CA THR A 676 -10.84 -35.16 71.64
C THR A 676 -11.08 -36.60 72.11
N SER A 677 -10.04 -37.27 72.58
CA SER A 677 -10.16 -38.62 73.16
C SER A 677 -11.06 -38.61 74.41
N PRO A 678 -12.03 -39.54 74.54
CA PRO A 678 -12.87 -39.64 75.73
C PRO A 678 -12.06 -40.08 76.95
N VAL A 679 -12.29 -39.43 78.09
CA VAL A 679 -11.62 -39.76 79.36
C VAL A 679 -12.16 -41.11 79.87
N LYS A 680 -11.26 -42.07 80.10
CA LYS A 680 -11.58 -43.40 80.62
C LYS A 680 -11.25 -43.49 82.11
N VAL A 681 -12.28 -43.60 82.94
CA VAL A 681 -12.20 -43.94 84.37
C VAL A 681 -12.52 -45.43 84.56
N VAL A 682 -11.91 -46.08 85.56
CA VAL A 682 -12.11 -47.51 85.89
C VAL A 682 -12.02 -47.75 87.40
N ASP A 683 -12.72 -48.76 87.89
CA ASP A 683 -12.78 -49.14 89.31
C ASP A 683 -11.44 -49.62 89.88
N GLY A 684 -11.15 -49.23 91.12
CA GLY A 684 -10.08 -49.78 91.95
C GLY A 684 -10.57 -50.91 92.86
N LYS A 685 -9.69 -51.79 93.32
CA LYS A 685 -10.04 -53.06 93.99
C LYS A 685 -11.02 -52.97 95.18
N ASN A 686 -11.02 -51.86 95.93
CA ASN A 686 -11.88 -51.64 97.10
C ASN A 686 -12.90 -50.49 96.89
N THR A 687 -13.08 -50.02 95.65
CA THR A 687 -13.83 -48.79 95.31
C THR A 687 -14.71 -49.01 94.09
N SER A 688 -15.97 -48.55 94.10
CA SER A 688 -16.83 -48.57 92.91
C SER A 688 -17.08 -47.16 92.38
N VAL A 689 -16.98 -46.98 91.06
CA VAL A 689 -17.24 -45.72 90.36
C VAL A 689 -18.58 -45.81 89.63
N THR A 690 -19.43 -44.80 89.81
CA THR A 690 -20.70 -44.67 89.06
C THR A 690 -20.76 -43.33 88.32
N THR A 691 -21.45 -43.32 87.18
CA THR A 691 -21.59 -42.15 86.30
C THR A 691 -23.02 -41.62 86.30
N GLY A 692 -23.17 -40.31 86.50
CA GLY A 692 -24.43 -39.58 86.30
C GLY A 692 -24.23 -38.48 85.26
N ASP A 693 -25.24 -38.24 84.43
CA ASP A 693 -25.20 -37.23 83.37
C ASP A 693 -26.28 -36.17 83.63
N ASP A 694 -25.87 -34.95 84.02
CA ASP A 694 -26.80 -33.84 84.30
C ASP A 694 -26.51 -32.67 83.35
N LYS A 695 -27.51 -32.30 82.55
CA LYS A 695 -27.50 -31.17 81.61
C LYS A 695 -26.26 -31.09 80.69
N GLY A 696 -25.73 -32.25 80.27
CA GLY A 696 -24.60 -32.34 79.35
C GLY A 696 -23.22 -32.19 79.99
N THR A 697 -23.11 -32.36 81.32
CA THR A 697 -21.84 -32.54 82.02
C THR A 697 -21.82 -33.88 82.74
N THR A 698 -20.97 -34.80 82.28
CA THR A 698 -20.84 -36.14 82.88
C THR A 698 -20.06 -36.06 84.19
N THR A 699 -20.63 -36.62 85.26
CA THR A 699 -20.08 -36.58 86.63
C THR A 699 -19.80 -38.00 87.13
N TYR A 700 -18.71 -38.17 87.87
CA TYR A 700 -18.28 -39.45 88.44
C TYR A 700 -18.34 -39.41 89.97
N SER A 701 -19.00 -40.39 90.60
CA SER A 701 -18.98 -40.62 92.06
C SER A 701 -18.16 -41.87 92.39
N VAL A 702 -17.48 -41.89 93.54
CA VAL A 702 -16.60 -42.99 93.96
C VAL A 702 -16.88 -43.36 95.42
N ASP A 703 -17.27 -44.60 95.67
CA ASP A 703 -17.68 -45.12 96.99
C ASP A 703 -16.86 -46.35 97.42
N VAL A 704 -16.80 -46.60 98.73
CA VAL A 704 -16.17 -47.78 99.39
C VAL A 704 -17.26 -48.69 99.96
N SER A 705 -17.30 -49.96 99.57
CA SER A 705 -18.29 -50.93 100.09
C SER A 705 -17.80 -52.39 100.03
N GLY A 706 -18.18 -53.19 101.02
CA GLY A 706 -17.84 -54.62 101.13
C GLY A 706 -16.82 -54.95 102.23
N ASP A 707 -16.42 -56.22 102.32
CA ASP A 707 -15.39 -56.68 103.25
C ASP A 707 -14.00 -56.18 102.83
N LEU A 708 -13.33 -55.45 103.73
CA LEU A 708 -12.05 -54.80 103.45
C LEU A 708 -10.87 -55.78 103.54
N THR A 709 -10.69 -56.58 102.48
CA THR A 709 -9.54 -57.48 102.34
C THR A 709 -8.21 -56.73 102.16
N GLU A 710 -7.10 -57.39 102.52
CA GLU A 710 -5.71 -56.90 102.39
C GLU A 710 -5.34 -55.64 103.21
N ILE A 711 -6.14 -55.25 104.20
CA ILE A 711 -5.77 -54.21 105.18
C ILE A 711 -4.87 -54.80 106.28
N THR A 712 -3.62 -54.34 106.35
CA THR A 712 -2.63 -54.74 107.37
C THR A 712 -2.71 -53.90 108.67
N SER A 713 -3.40 -52.76 108.64
CA SER A 713 -3.60 -51.91 109.81
C SER A 713 -4.70 -50.88 109.59
N ILE A 714 -5.44 -50.55 110.64
CA ILE A 714 -6.37 -49.41 110.65
C ILE A 714 -5.70 -48.28 111.44
N SER A 715 -5.69 -47.07 110.87
CA SER A 715 -5.12 -45.87 111.50
C SER A 715 -6.09 -44.70 111.47
N ASN A 716 -6.28 -44.06 112.62
CA ASN A 716 -7.03 -42.82 112.76
C ASN A 716 -6.22 -41.79 113.55
N GLU A 717 -5.87 -40.67 112.90
CA GLU A 717 -5.18 -39.48 113.43
C GLU A 717 -4.24 -39.72 114.63
N GLY A 718 -3.27 -40.63 114.46
CA GLY A 718 -2.20 -40.91 115.43
C GLY A 718 -2.32 -42.27 116.15
N THR A 719 -3.53 -42.86 116.25
CA THR A 719 -3.68 -44.23 116.74
C THR A 719 -3.63 -45.20 115.55
N LYS A 720 -2.76 -46.21 115.63
CA LYS A 720 -2.66 -47.30 114.66
C LYS A 720 -2.86 -48.63 115.38
N ILE A 721 -3.79 -49.45 114.88
CA ILE A 721 -3.94 -50.85 115.31
C ILE A 721 -3.45 -51.72 114.15
N SER A 722 -2.38 -52.48 114.36
CA SER A 722 -1.98 -53.56 113.44
C SER A 722 -2.61 -54.88 113.87
N LEU A 723 -3.10 -55.62 112.87
CA LEU A 723 -3.54 -56.99 113.01
C LEU A 723 -2.36 -57.86 112.56
N GLU A 724 -1.80 -58.64 113.48
CA GLU A 724 -0.54 -59.35 113.31
C GLU A 724 -0.74 -60.87 113.43
N ASP A 725 0.19 -61.63 112.86
CA ASP A 725 0.11 -63.09 112.79
C ASP A 725 -0.04 -63.76 114.17
N GLU A 726 -0.71 -64.93 114.17
CA GLU A 726 -1.02 -65.73 115.37
C GLU A 726 -1.99 -65.03 116.35
N ASN A 727 -3.01 -64.33 115.82
CA ASN A 727 -4.07 -63.64 116.58
C ASN A 727 -3.58 -62.49 117.48
N LYS A 728 -2.49 -61.81 117.10
CA LYS A 728 -1.92 -60.71 117.89
C LYS A 728 -2.54 -59.38 117.47
N VAL A 729 -3.00 -58.60 118.45
CA VAL A 729 -3.52 -57.24 118.26
C VAL A 729 -2.54 -56.26 118.88
N ASN A 730 -1.84 -55.50 118.04
CA ASN A 730 -0.88 -54.50 118.48
C ASN A 730 -1.55 -53.12 118.49
N VAL A 731 -1.73 -52.58 119.70
CA VAL A 731 -2.37 -51.27 119.95
C VAL A 731 -1.40 -50.09 119.93
N ASN A 732 -0.14 -50.30 119.49
CA ASN A 732 0.88 -49.28 119.29
C ASN A 732 1.07 -48.30 120.47
N GLY A 733 1.04 -48.83 121.71
CA GLY A 733 1.22 -48.06 122.95
C GLY A 733 -0.01 -47.29 123.45
N ALA A 734 -1.18 -47.43 122.82
CA ALA A 734 -2.42 -46.81 123.29
C ALA A 734 -2.89 -47.39 124.64
N THR A 735 -3.50 -46.54 125.48
CA THR A 735 -4.06 -46.96 126.78
C THR A 735 -5.34 -47.78 126.62
N ILE A 736 -5.32 -49.03 127.11
CA ILE A 736 -6.50 -49.89 127.22
C ILE A 736 -7.22 -49.58 128.53
N THR A 737 -8.45 -49.09 128.46
CA THR A 737 -9.26 -48.71 129.64
C THR A 737 -10.37 -49.73 129.94
N ASN A 738 -10.96 -49.65 131.13
CA ASN A 738 -12.04 -50.54 131.62
C ASN A 738 -11.68 -52.04 131.75
N VAL A 739 -10.39 -52.36 131.93
CA VAL A 739 -9.89 -53.72 132.16
C VAL A 739 -10.23 -54.20 133.59
N SER A 740 -10.98 -55.30 133.68
CA SER A 740 -11.28 -55.99 134.94
C SER A 740 -10.07 -56.74 135.50
N ALA A 741 -10.07 -57.09 136.78
CA ALA A 741 -8.96 -57.83 137.40
C ALA A 741 -8.82 -59.23 136.77
N GLY A 742 -7.61 -59.55 136.28
CA GLY A 742 -7.32 -60.81 135.59
C GLY A 742 -7.42 -62.03 136.51
N LYS A 743 -7.89 -63.15 135.96
CA LYS A 743 -8.15 -64.43 136.65
C LYS A 743 -7.48 -65.64 136.00
N ALA A 744 -7.22 -65.58 134.70
CA ALA A 744 -6.42 -66.55 133.96
C ALA A 744 -5.03 -65.97 133.63
N ASP A 745 -4.04 -66.83 133.41
CA ASP A 745 -2.64 -66.45 133.15
C ASP A 745 -2.45 -65.59 131.87
N THR A 746 -3.47 -65.54 131.01
CA THR A 746 -3.51 -64.74 129.76
C THR A 746 -4.27 -63.42 129.89
N ASP A 747 -4.84 -63.10 131.05
CA ASP A 747 -5.61 -61.87 131.26
C ASP A 747 -4.69 -60.66 131.52
N ALA A 748 -5.12 -59.47 131.09
CA ALA A 748 -4.42 -58.23 131.41
C ALA A 748 -4.59 -57.84 132.89
N VAL A 749 -3.48 -57.77 133.64
CA VAL A 749 -3.45 -57.41 135.07
C VAL A 749 -3.74 -55.93 135.28
N ASN A 750 -4.59 -55.59 136.25
CA ASN A 750 -5.01 -54.20 136.47
C ASN A 750 -4.30 -53.50 137.66
N VAL A 751 -4.44 -52.17 137.74
CA VAL A 751 -3.70 -51.33 138.71
C VAL A 751 -4.03 -51.64 140.18
N SER A 752 -5.21 -52.19 140.49
CA SER A 752 -5.53 -52.67 141.85
C SER A 752 -4.62 -53.82 142.27
N GLN A 753 -4.42 -54.82 141.41
CA GLN A 753 -3.57 -56.00 141.68
C GLN A 753 -2.09 -55.59 141.92
N LEU A 754 -1.63 -54.51 141.28
CA LEU A 754 -0.28 -53.96 141.49
C LEU A 754 -0.09 -53.26 142.85
N ASN A 755 -1.15 -52.68 143.44
CA ASN A 755 -1.04 -51.94 144.70
C ASN A 755 -0.97 -52.85 145.94
N GLU A 756 -1.46 -54.09 145.87
CA GLU A 756 -1.28 -55.07 146.94
C GLU A 756 0.20 -55.48 147.05
N LEU A 757 0.86 -55.78 145.92
CA LEU A 757 2.30 -56.08 145.85
C LEU A 757 3.15 -54.93 146.42
N LYS A 758 2.80 -53.68 146.11
CA LYS A 758 3.46 -52.47 146.64
C LYS A 758 3.47 -52.41 148.17
N THR A 759 2.49 -53.02 148.83
CA THR A 759 2.39 -53.01 150.30
C THR A 759 3.41 -53.94 150.96
N GLN A 760 3.75 -55.08 150.34
CA GLN A 760 4.81 -55.96 150.85
C GLN A 760 6.20 -55.30 150.77
N ILE A 761 6.47 -54.55 149.70
CA ILE A 761 7.77 -53.91 149.44
C ILE A 761 8.15 -52.92 150.56
N ASN A 762 7.18 -52.16 151.08
CA ASN A 762 7.42 -51.19 152.16
C ASN A 762 7.99 -51.83 153.45
N ASN A 763 7.59 -53.06 153.78
CA ASN A 763 8.07 -53.75 154.98
C ASN A 763 9.57 -54.10 154.88
N ASN A 764 10.06 -54.40 153.67
CA ASN A 764 11.48 -54.70 153.44
C ASN A 764 12.37 -53.47 153.60
N THR A 765 11.89 -52.28 153.22
CA THR A 765 12.65 -51.02 153.30
C THR A 765 13.03 -50.65 154.73
N THR A 766 12.17 -50.92 155.71
CA THR A 766 12.44 -50.65 157.14
C THR A 766 13.68 -51.41 157.65
N THR A 767 13.95 -52.60 157.11
CA THR A 767 15.13 -53.42 157.45
C THR A 767 16.42 -52.81 156.87
N ILE A 768 16.35 -52.22 155.68
CA ILE A 768 17.51 -51.65 154.96
C ILE A 768 18.08 -50.44 155.69
N ASN A 769 17.24 -49.58 156.28
CA ASN A 769 17.66 -48.38 157.01
C ASN A 769 18.59 -48.65 158.22
N ASN A 770 18.56 -49.88 158.76
CA ASN A 770 19.45 -50.29 159.86
C ASN A 770 20.86 -50.70 159.39
N ILE A 771 21.10 -50.80 158.08
CA ILE A 771 22.39 -51.19 157.48
C ILE A 771 23.21 -49.95 157.08
N GLU A 772 22.58 -48.88 156.56
CA GLU A 772 23.32 -47.73 156.01
C GLU A 772 24.08 -46.92 157.09
N ASN A 773 23.61 -46.92 158.34
CA ASN A 773 24.23 -46.22 159.48
C ASN A 773 25.58 -46.81 159.96
N LYS A 774 26.30 -47.57 159.11
CA LYS A 774 27.62 -48.16 159.37
C LYS A 774 28.63 -48.05 158.22
N ILE A 775 28.34 -47.26 157.16
CA ILE A 775 29.24 -47.12 155.99
C ILE A 775 29.54 -45.64 155.69
N SER A 776 30.80 -45.32 155.38
CA SER A 776 31.30 -43.94 155.16
C SER A 776 31.42 -43.57 153.67
N LYS A 777 31.45 -42.25 153.37
CA LYS A 777 31.33 -41.68 152.01
C LYS A 777 32.52 -40.77 151.65
N THR A 778 32.72 -40.45 150.37
CA THR A 778 33.74 -39.50 149.86
C THR A 778 33.22 -38.60 148.73
N GLU A 779 34.01 -37.61 148.30
CA GLU A 779 33.70 -36.66 147.21
C GLU A 779 34.61 -36.80 145.98
N LEU A 780 34.21 -36.19 144.85
CA LEU A 780 34.94 -36.15 143.57
C LEU A 780 35.11 -34.69 143.11
N THR A 781 36.31 -34.31 142.70
CA THR A 781 36.63 -32.95 142.25
C THR A 781 36.93 -32.89 140.74
N VAL A 782 36.65 -31.74 140.13
CA VAL A 782 36.80 -31.47 138.70
C VAL A 782 37.68 -30.23 138.52
N ASP A 783 38.71 -30.32 137.70
CA ASP A 783 39.54 -29.18 137.28
C ASP A 783 39.62 -29.12 135.74
N ASN A 784 39.63 -27.90 135.20
CA ASN A 784 39.72 -27.61 133.76
C ASN A 784 38.79 -28.47 132.86
N GLY A 785 37.60 -28.83 133.37
CA GLY A 785 36.58 -29.61 132.66
C GLY A 785 36.71 -31.12 132.75
N LYS A 786 37.71 -31.67 133.46
CA LYS A 786 37.95 -33.10 133.65
C LYS A 786 37.90 -33.49 135.13
N VAL A 787 37.31 -34.66 135.44
CA VAL A 787 37.41 -35.25 136.79
C VAL A 787 38.88 -35.56 137.10
N VAL A 788 39.34 -35.15 138.29
CA VAL A 788 40.73 -35.35 138.75
C VAL A 788 40.85 -36.71 139.44
N ASN A 789 42.02 -37.35 139.36
CA ASN A 789 42.24 -38.65 140.00
C ASN A 789 42.18 -38.55 141.53
N LEU A 790 41.53 -39.53 142.16
CA LEU A 790 41.61 -39.77 143.59
C LEU A 790 42.98 -40.36 143.97
N ASP A 791 43.34 -40.14 145.23
CA ASP A 791 44.46 -40.77 145.94
C ASP A 791 44.08 -42.16 146.50
N ASP A 792 45.11 -42.95 146.81
CA ASP A 792 44.95 -44.35 147.27
C ASP A 792 44.13 -44.50 148.56
N GLU A 793 44.06 -43.45 149.39
CA GLU A 793 43.29 -43.44 150.64
C GLU A 793 41.79 -43.16 150.44
N ASN A 794 41.35 -42.78 149.23
CA ASN A 794 39.96 -42.48 148.90
C ASN A 794 39.33 -43.35 147.80
N LYS A 795 40.13 -44.09 147.02
CA LYS A 795 39.68 -44.85 145.82
C LYS A 795 38.54 -45.86 146.05
N ASP A 796 38.46 -46.47 147.24
CA ASP A 796 37.49 -47.54 147.56
C ASP A 796 36.27 -47.04 148.38
N LYS A 797 36.12 -45.73 148.56
CA LYS A 797 35.01 -45.12 149.34
C LYS A 797 33.80 -44.83 148.44
N LEU A 798 32.59 -44.95 149.00
CA LEU A 798 31.35 -44.69 148.25
C LEU A 798 31.14 -43.18 148.01
N VAL A 799 30.94 -42.80 146.76
CA VAL A 799 30.51 -41.44 146.36
C VAL A 799 28.99 -41.36 146.29
N SER A 800 28.41 -40.18 146.53
CA SER A 800 26.95 -40.01 146.43
C SER A 800 26.50 -39.70 145.00
N ALA A 801 25.24 -40.01 144.67
CA ALA A 801 24.65 -39.62 143.39
C ALA A 801 24.62 -38.09 143.18
N ASN A 802 24.53 -37.31 144.26
CA ASN A 802 24.69 -35.85 144.20
C ASN A 802 26.12 -35.49 143.77
N THR A 803 27.13 -36.07 144.41
CA THR A 803 28.55 -35.88 144.07
C THR A 803 28.83 -36.19 142.60
N VAL A 804 28.29 -37.29 142.07
CA VAL A 804 28.43 -37.66 140.65
C VAL A 804 27.72 -36.67 139.73
N LYS A 805 26.49 -36.25 140.08
CA LYS A 805 25.72 -35.22 139.36
C LYS A 805 26.41 -33.85 139.39
N ASP A 806 27.04 -33.47 140.50
CA ASP A 806 27.77 -32.20 140.65
C ASP A 806 29.11 -32.24 139.90
N ALA A 807 29.77 -33.40 139.81
CA ALA A 807 30.91 -33.59 138.92
C ALA A 807 30.49 -33.46 137.44
N ILE A 808 29.41 -34.14 137.01
CA ILE A 808 28.87 -34.06 135.65
C ILE A 808 28.52 -32.59 135.28
N ASN A 809 27.79 -31.88 136.15
CA ASN A 809 27.39 -30.48 135.97
C ASN A 809 28.56 -29.47 136.00
N ASN A 810 29.79 -29.92 136.33
CA ASN A 810 31.01 -29.10 136.27
C ASN A 810 32.04 -29.59 135.24
N THR A 811 31.85 -30.77 134.64
CA THR A 811 32.57 -31.17 133.42
C THR A 811 32.05 -30.43 132.19
N GLY A 812 32.91 -30.32 131.17
CA GLY A 812 32.59 -29.55 129.95
C GLY A 812 33.71 -29.60 128.92
N PHE A 813 33.50 -28.96 127.78
CA PHE A 813 34.51 -28.81 126.71
C PHE A 813 34.71 -27.34 126.36
N PHE A 814 35.89 -26.97 125.87
CA PHE A 814 36.20 -25.58 125.52
C PHE A 814 35.84 -25.27 124.07
N ILE A 815 35.28 -24.08 123.84
CA ILE A 815 35.19 -23.44 122.52
C ILE A 815 36.23 -22.34 122.41
N ASN A 816 36.82 -22.20 121.23
CA ASN A 816 37.83 -21.21 120.88
C ASN A 816 37.65 -20.79 119.42
N SER A 817 37.67 -19.50 119.12
CA SER A 817 37.71 -18.96 117.75
C SER A 817 39.16 -18.70 117.34
N ASP A 818 39.58 -19.31 116.22
CA ASP A 818 40.89 -19.08 115.61
C ASP A 818 40.72 -18.49 114.20
N ARG A 819 41.81 -18.01 113.57
CA ARG A 819 41.77 -17.38 112.24
C ARG A 819 42.93 -17.80 111.34
N THR A 820 42.67 -17.84 110.04
CA THR A 820 43.71 -17.90 109.00
C THR A 820 43.93 -16.51 108.40
N PHE A 821 42.84 -15.83 108.00
CA PHE A 821 42.84 -14.45 107.51
C PHE A 821 41.59 -13.71 108.00
N GLY A 822 41.70 -12.40 108.28
CA GLY A 822 40.63 -11.57 108.86
C GLY A 822 40.92 -11.10 110.30
N GLU A 823 40.05 -10.27 110.85
CA GLU A 823 40.17 -9.73 112.21
C GLU A 823 39.36 -10.57 113.21
N ASN A 824 39.99 -10.99 114.32
CA ASN A 824 39.33 -11.78 115.38
C ASN A 824 39.16 -10.89 116.62
N ILE A 825 37.96 -10.33 116.78
CA ILE A 825 37.62 -9.42 117.88
C ILE A 825 36.97 -10.21 119.01
N GLY A 826 37.67 -10.40 120.13
CA GLY A 826 37.12 -11.03 121.34
C GLY A 826 37.49 -12.50 121.57
N SER A 827 38.64 -12.96 121.08
CA SER A 827 39.13 -14.34 121.27
C SER A 827 39.36 -14.70 122.75
N LYS A 828 38.34 -15.29 123.41
CA LYS A 828 38.40 -15.77 124.79
C LYS A 828 37.91 -17.21 124.90
N LYS A 829 38.85 -18.13 125.12
CA LYS A 829 38.61 -19.57 125.35
C LYS A 829 37.61 -19.75 126.50
N THR A 830 36.47 -20.38 126.21
CA THR A 830 35.32 -20.48 127.15
C THR A 830 34.89 -21.93 127.30
N LEU A 831 34.59 -22.36 128.54
CA LEU A 831 34.15 -23.71 128.88
C LEU A 831 32.63 -23.80 128.75
N VAL A 832 32.14 -24.77 127.97
CA VAL A 832 30.72 -25.10 127.79
C VAL A 832 30.40 -26.36 128.59
N LYS A 833 29.36 -26.29 129.42
CA LYS A 833 28.93 -27.35 130.35
C LYS A 833 27.81 -28.21 129.77
N ALA A 834 27.58 -29.36 130.40
CA ALA A 834 26.48 -30.26 130.05
C ALA A 834 25.11 -29.56 130.21
N GLY A 835 24.39 -29.40 129.09
CA GLY A 835 23.07 -28.76 129.03
C GLY A 835 23.04 -27.36 128.40
N GLU A 836 24.20 -26.77 128.08
CA GLU A 836 24.28 -25.46 127.42
C GLU A 836 24.22 -25.59 125.89
N GLU A 837 23.41 -24.76 125.23
CA GLU A 837 23.26 -24.75 123.76
C GLU A 837 24.18 -23.72 123.11
N VAL A 838 24.84 -24.09 122.00
CA VAL A 838 25.71 -23.20 121.22
C VAL A 838 25.07 -22.94 119.86
N LYS A 839 24.58 -21.72 119.64
CA LYS A 839 24.00 -21.26 118.37
C LYS A 839 25.01 -20.44 117.56
N LEU A 840 25.09 -20.72 116.25
CA LEU A 840 25.80 -19.91 115.25
C LEU A 840 24.78 -19.42 114.23
N ILE A 841 24.73 -18.10 113.97
CA ILE A 841 23.67 -17.47 113.17
C ILE A 841 24.31 -16.79 111.94
N ALA A 842 23.91 -17.22 110.75
CA ALA A 842 24.38 -16.63 109.49
C ALA A 842 23.64 -15.32 109.19
N GLY A 843 24.41 -14.28 108.84
CA GLY A 843 23.87 -13.00 108.35
C GLY A 843 23.66 -13.00 106.82
N ARG A 844 23.08 -11.92 106.31
CA ARG A 844 22.91 -11.72 104.85
C ARG A 844 24.29 -11.73 104.17
N ASN A 845 24.44 -12.53 103.12
CA ASN A 845 25.69 -12.75 102.37
C ASN A 845 26.87 -13.31 103.21
N VAL A 846 26.56 -14.04 104.29
CA VAL A 846 27.50 -14.85 105.07
C VAL A 846 27.08 -16.32 104.98
N THR A 847 28.01 -17.21 104.64
CA THR A 847 27.77 -18.66 104.66
C THR A 847 28.48 -19.26 105.86
N ILE A 848 27.75 -20.06 106.66
CA ILE A 848 28.32 -20.87 107.74
C ILE A 848 28.25 -22.34 107.32
N SER A 849 29.41 -22.97 107.19
CA SER A 849 29.56 -24.39 106.86
C SER A 849 29.92 -25.16 108.14
N GLN A 850 29.25 -26.30 108.39
CA GLN A 850 29.62 -27.22 109.46
C GLN A 850 30.15 -28.53 108.86
N ASN A 851 31.35 -28.93 109.27
CA ASN A 851 31.89 -30.25 108.97
C ASN A 851 32.34 -30.94 110.27
N GLY A 852 31.46 -31.79 110.80
CA GLY A 852 31.64 -32.46 112.08
C GLY A 852 31.73 -31.47 113.25
N LYS A 853 32.93 -31.36 113.84
CA LYS A 853 33.22 -30.48 114.99
C LYS A 853 33.76 -29.10 114.60
N ASN A 854 34.04 -28.89 113.31
CA ASN A 854 34.58 -27.63 112.80
C ASN A 854 33.47 -26.82 112.12
N PHE A 855 33.49 -25.51 112.34
CA PHE A 855 32.64 -24.54 111.65
C PHE A 855 33.51 -23.56 110.89
N GLU A 856 33.20 -23.34 109.62
CA GLU A 856 33.89 -22.40 108.74
C GLU A 856 32.91 -21.30 108.31
N ILE A 857 33.34 -20.05 108.42
CA ILE A 857 32.49 -18.87 108.17
C ILE A 857 33.14 -18.06 107.05
N SER A 858 32.44 -17.94 105.93
CA SER A 858 32.95 -17.26 104.73
C SER A 858 32.01 -16.15 104.26
N VAL A 859 32.61 -15.09 103.71
CA VAL A 859 31.92 -13.95 103.09
C VAL A 859 32.11 -13.97 101.59
N ASP A 860 31.04 -13.61 100.89
CA ASP A 860 30.84 -13.77 99.45
C ASP A 860 31.89 -13.06 98.57
N ARG A 861 32.16 -13.66 97.39
CA ARG A 861 32.71 -12.93 96.25
C ARG A 861 32.35 -13.57 94.90
N HIS A 862 31.34 -12.95 94.27
CA HIS A 862 31.26 -12.73 92.81
C HIS A 862 30.70 -13.86 91.91
N LEU A 863 29.40 -13.77 91.61
CA LEU A 863 28.93 -13.77 90.23
C LEU A 863 28.07 -12.52 90.02
N ALA A 864 28.23 -11.86 88.86
CA ALA A 864 27.61 -10.57 88.58
C ALA A 864 26.16 -10.70 88.08
N THR A 865 25.41 -9.62 88.26
CA THR A 865 24.03 -9.46 87.76
C THR A 865 23.95 -9.44 86.24
N GLU A 866 22.74 -9.76 85.76
CA GLU A 866 22.09 -9.29 84.53
C GLU A 866 22.76 -8.10 83.82
N PHE A 867 22.92 -8.20 82.50
CA PHE A 867 22.27 -7.29 81.55
C PHE A 867 22.39 -7.83 80.11
N ILE A 868 21.25 -8.18 79.51
CA ILE A 868 21.13 -8.33 78.04
C ILE A 868 20.57 -7.02 77.51
N LEU A 869 21.26 -6.36 76.56
CA LEU A 869 20.65 -5.74 75.36
C LEU A 869 21.67 -5.05 74.43
N ILE A 870 21.25 -4.95 73.14
CA ILE A 870 21.81 -4.18 72.00
C ILE A 870 23.14 -4.68 71.40
N GLY A 871 23.14 -4.96 70.09
CA GLY A 871 24.36 -5.30 69.33
C GLY A 871 24.16 -5.89 67.91
N GLU A 872 23.23 -5.35 67.11
CA GLU A 872 23.07 -5.60 65.66
C GLU A 872 23.01 -7.09 65.20
N ASP A 873 21.83 -7.67 65.45
CA ASP A 873 21.08 -8.50 64.50
C ASP A 873 21.55 -9.95 64.19
N GLY A 874 22.29 -10.57 65.11
CA GLY A 874 22.45 -12.03 65.13
C GLY A 874 21.15 -12.77 65.55
N ILE A 875 20.52 -13.51 64.63
CA ILE A 875 19.37 -14.38 64.95
C ILE A 875 19.87 -15.67 65.64
N ILE A 876 19.35 -15.94 66.83
CA ILE A 876 19.63 -17.16 67.61
C ILE A 876 18.34 -17.99 67.69
N ALA A 877 18.46 -19.31 67.51
CA ALA A 877 17.41 -20.27 67.80
C ALA A 877 17.98 -21.38 68.70
N GLU A 878 17.39 -21.57 69.87
CA GLU A 878 17.73 -22.64 70.81
C GLU A 878 16.45 -23.18 71.47
N THR A 879 16.47 -24.46 71.86
CA THR A 879 15.36 -25.12 72.55
C THR A 879 15.89 -25.73 73.84
N VAL A 880 15.54 -25.12 74.96
CA VAL A 880 15.68 -25.70 76.30
C VAL A 880 14.36 -26.41 76.62
N THR A 881 14.39 -27.39 77.53
CA THR A 881 13.19 -28.09 78.03
C THR A 881 13.15 -28.00 79.56
N GLU A 882 12.30 -27.16 80.14
CA GLU A 882 11.98 -27.27 81.57
C GLU A 882 10.86 -28.31 81.83
N ASN A 883 10.76 -28.75 83.09
CA ASN A 883 9.82 -29.69 83.69
C ASN A 883 8.36 -29.56 83.19
N GLY A 884 8.08 -30.14 82.03
CA GLY A 884 6.82 -30.01 81.33
C GLY A 884 7.04 -29.92 79.82
N ARG A 885 7.12 -28.70 79.29
CA ARG A 885 7.15 -28.37 77.86
C ARG A 885 7.76 -26.99 77.66
N ASP A 886 8.55 -26.82 76.59
CA ASP A 886 8.96 -25.52 76.07
C ASP A 886 8.75 -25.43 74.55
N ILE A 887 8.69 -24.18 74.05
CA ILE A 887 7.90 -23.84 72.85
C ILE A 887 8.76 -23.13 71.80
N ILE A 888 8.85 -23.72 70.61
CA ILE A 888 9.47 -23.07 69.44
C ILE A 888 8.62 -21.85 69.04
N THR A 889 9.15 -20.65 69.26
CA THR A 889 8.50 -19.38 68.86
C THR A 889 9.43 -18.57 67.96
N VAL A 890 9.27 -18.68 66.64
CA VAL A 890 9.93 -17.80 65.68
C VAL A 890 9.08 -16.55 65.48
N LYS A 891 9.63 -15.38 65.80
CA LYS A 891 9.02 -14.06 65.52
C LYS A 891 10.07 -13.07 65.06
N SER A 892 10.20 -12.91 63.74
CA SER A 892 10.72 -11.66 63.16
C SER A 892 9.52 -10.74 62.91
N ASP A 893 9.58 -9.51 63.42
CA ASP A 893 8.60 -8.44 63.21
C ASP A 893 9.23 -7.13 63.74
N LYS A 894 9.14 -5.97 63.07
CA LYS A 894 8.46 -5.68 61.79
C LYS A 894 8.99 -4.36 61.20
N SER A 895 8.88 -4.21 59.88
CA SER A 895 8.83 -2.88 59.26
C SER A 895 7.47 -2.22 59.54
N GLU A 896 7.48 -1.02 60.13
CA GLU A 896 6.38 -0.03 60.10
C GLU A 896 5.05 -0.39 60.85
N ILE A 897 4.24 0.53 61.41
CA ILE A 897 4.34 2.01 61.47
C ILE A 897 3.65 2.61 62.74
N ILE A 898 4.27 3.65 63.33
CA ILE A 898 3.74 4.80 64.11
C ILE A 898 2.56 4.62 65.11
N SER A 899 2.78 4.98 66.40
CA SER A 899 1.94 5.98 67.10
C SER A 899 2.66 6.69 68.27
N LYS A 900 2.15 7.85 68.71
CA LYS A 900 2.84 8.89 69.51
C LYS A 900 2.90 8.64 71.03
N LYS A 901 3.99 9.10 71.69
CA LYS A 901 3.97 10.20 72.69
C LYS A 901 5.39 10.60 73.19
N GLY A 902 5.67 11.91 73.30
CA GLY A 902 6.57 12.43 74.35
C GLY A 902 8.01 12.91 74.03
N GLY A 903 8.18 13.85 73.09
CA GLY A 903 9.13 14.99 73.14
C GLY A 903 10.64 14.83 73.50
N GLU A 904 11.49 15.24 72.54
CA GLU A 904 12.74 16.04 72.70
C GLU A 904 13.99 15.43 73.40
N ALA A 905 15.26 15.74 73.01
CA ALA A 905 15.78 16.49 71.85
C ALA A 905 17.32 16.35 71.59
N LYS A 906 17.70 16.17 70.30
CA LYS A 906 18.62 17.03 69.50
C LYS A 906 20.10 17.30 69.92
N THR A 907 21.05 16.79 69.11
CA THR A 907 22.38 17.40 68.79
C THR A 907 22.83 16.96 67.38
N THR A 908 22.81 17.76 66.29
CA THR A 908 23.69 18.87 65.85
C THR A 908 24.99 18.53 65.08
N LYS A 909 24.86 18.47 63.74
CA LYS A 909 25.75 19.01 62.68
C LYS A 909 27.04 18.30 62.20
N ASN A 910 26.94 17.89 60.92
CA ASN A 910 27.80 18.22 59.76
C ASN A 910 29.01 17.36 59.35
N GLU A 911 28.92 16.88 58.09
CA GLU A 911 29.96 16.69 57.06
C GLU A 911 31.06 15.62 57.31
N GLY A 912 31.25 14.63 56.43
CA GLY A 912 30.57 14.36 55.16
C GLY A 912 30.94 13.05 54.48
N LEU A 913 31.36 12.03 55.25
CA LEU A 913 31.60 10.68 54.74
C LEU A 913 30.28 9.90 54.67
N VAL A 914 30.08 9.16 53.57
CA VAL A 914 28.78 8.54 53.28
C VAL A 914 28.61 7.24 54.05
N ASP A 915 27.46 7.11 54.72
CA ASP A 915 27.02 5.95 55.50
C ASP A 915 27.09 4.63 54.69
N GLY A 916 27.51 3.54 55.34
CA GLY A 916 27.49 2.19 54.77
C GLY A 916 26.11 1.75 54.31
N ILE A 917 25.04 2.20 54.99
CA ILE A 917 23.65 1.99 54.56
C ILE A 917 23.39 2.67 53.22
N THR A 918 24.03 3.81 52.93
CA THR A 918 23.91 4.48 51.61
C THR A 918 24.67 3.71 50.53
N VAL A 919 25.82 3.10 50.84
CA VAL A 919 26.55 2.23 49.91
C VAL A 919 25.74 0.96 49.62
N VAL A 920 25.17 0.32 50.65
CA VAL A 920 24.27 -0.83 50.51
C VAL A 920 23.02 -0.45 49.72
N ASN A 921 22.40 0.70 49.99
CA ASN A 921 21.24 1.18 49.22
C ASN A 921 21.59 1.53 47.77
N ALA A 922 22.79 2.03 47.48
CA ALA A 922 23.25 2.25 46.11
C ALA A 922 23.52 0.93 45.36
N ILE A 923 24.11 -0.07 46.01
CA ILE A 923 24.31 -1.41 45.45
C ILE A 923 22.96 -2.11 45.23
N ASN A 924 22.03 -2.01 46.18
CA ASN A 924 20.67 -2.54 46.05
C ASN A 924 19.89 -1.81 44.94
N ALA A 925 20.01 -0.48 44.81
CA ALA A 925 19.41 0.28 43.72
C ALA A 925 19.99 -0.12 42.34
N LEU A 926 21.29 -0.46 42.27
CA LEU A 926 21.91 -1.00 41.06
C LEU A 926 21.41 -2.42 40.74
N GLY A 927 21.35 -3.31 41.74
CA GLY A 927 20.88 -4.69 41.58
C GLY A 927 19.38 -4.85 41.33
N ASN A 928 18.56 -3.90 41.81
CA ASN A 928 17.11 -3.86 41.60
C ASN A 928 16.69 -3.26 40.24
N ASN A 929 17.64 -2.84 39.39
CA ASN A 929 17.31 -2.53 38.00
C ASN A 929 16.82 -3.78 37.26
N THR A 930 15.93 -3.58 36.30
CA THR A 930 15.43 -4.65 35.43
C THR A 930 15.95 -4.50 34.00
N ILE A 931 16.06 -5.62 33.30
CA ILE A 931 16.33 -5.67 31.86
C ILE A 931 15.24 -6.44 31.12
N SER A 932 14.75 -5.86 30.02
CA SER A 932 13.78 -6.48 29.10
C SER A 932 14.23 -6.23 27.67
N LEU A 933 14.20 -7.26 26.83
CA LEU A 933 14.57 -7.17 25.42
C LEU A 933 13.32 -6.86 24.58
N SER A 934 13.34 -5.76 23.83
CA SER A 934 12.22 -5.28 23.01
C SER A 934 12.42 -5.61 21.53
N GLY A 935 11.39 -6.19 20.90
CA GLY A 935 11.34 -6.47 19.46
C GLY A 935 10.14 -5.82 18.77
N ASN A 936 10.12 -5.92 17.44
CA ASN A 936 9.20 -5.20 16.53
C ASN A 936 7.71 -5.38 16.86
N THR A 937 7.34 -6.47 17.55
CA THR A 937 5.97 -6.86 17.87
C THR A 937 5.80 -7.32 19.32
N GLY A 938 6.68 -6.92 20.24
CA GLY A 938 6.58 -7.26 21.67
C GLY A 938 7.92 -7.31 22.40
N ASN A 939 7.86 -7.26 23.74
CA ASN A 939 9.02 -7.29 24.63
C ASN A 939 9.02 -8.57 25.48
N THR A 940 10.18 -8.95 26.02
CA THR A 940 10.25 -9.90 27.14
C THR A 940 9.83 -9.22 28.45
N ASP A 941 9.34 -10.00 29.41
CA ASP A 941 9.13 -9.50 30.78
C ASP A 941 10.46 -8.99 31.39
N SER A 942 10.39 -7.89 32.14
CA SER A 942 11.54 -7.33 32.85
C SER A 942 12.10 -8.30 33.88
N GLN A 943 13.41 -8.59 33.80
CA GLN A 943 14.12 -9.45 34.75
C GLN A 943 15.04 -8.60 35.63
N ASN A 944 14.92 -8.73 36.96
CA ASN A 944 15.84 -8.10 37.91
C ASN A 944 17.27 -8.63 37.72
N LEU A 945 18.27 -7.75 37.76
CA LEU A 945 19.69 -8.11 37.59
C LEU A 945 20.25 -8.97 38.74
N ASN A 946 19.65 -8.91 39.93
CA ASN A 946 20.09 -9.62 41.14
C ASN A 946 19.53 -11.06 41.31
N LYS A 947 19.25 -11.79 40.22
CA LYS A 947 18.81 -13.20 40.31
C LYS A 947 19.95 -14.15 40.69
N GLU A 948 19.66 -15.03 41.64
CA GLU A 948 20.61 -15.93 42.34
C GLU A 948 21.36 -16.95 41.45
N ASN A 949 20.97 -17.09 40.18
CA ASN A 949 21.64 -17.94 39.18
C ASN A 949 21.90 -17.20 37.85
N GLY A 950 21.89 -15.87 37.86
CA GLY A 950 21.99 -15.04 36.64
C GLY A 950 20.69 -14.95 35.83
N ILE A 951 20.79 -14.42 34.60
CA ILE A 951 19.66 -14.28 33.66
C ILE A 951 20.01 -14.96 32.33
N THR A 952 19.08 -15.79 31.83
CA THR A 952 19.22 -16.50 30.55
C THR A 952 18.02 -16.20 29.66
N PHE A 953 18.26 -15.60 28.48
CA PHE A 953 17.22 -15.32 27.48
C PHE A 953 17.32 -16.29 26.29
N GLY A 954 16.32 -17.17 26.14
CA GLY A 954 16.27 -18.13 25.03
C GLY A 954 15.50 -17.59 23.82
N ILE A 955 16.21 -17.24 22.74
CA ILE A 955 15.59 -16.91 21.45
C ILE A 955 15.06 -18.19 20.80
N LYS A 956 13.84 -18.17 20.26
CA LYS A 956 13.19 -19.33 19.62
C LYS A 956 12.73 -19.01 18.20
N GLY A 957 13.38 -19.59 17.21
CA GLY A 957 12.93 -19.53 15.82
C GLY A 957 11.60 -20.25 15.58
N LYS A 958 10.61 -19.57 14.97
CA LYS A 958 9.28 -20.14 14.70
C LYS A 958 9.15 -20.59 13.24
N GLY A 959 9.67 -21.78 12.93
CA GLY A 959 9.43 -22.52 11.68
C GLY A 959 10.14 -22.00 10.41
N LEU A 960 10.31 -20.68 10.28
CA LEU A 960 10.96 -20.07 9.11
C LEU A 960 12.43 -19.70 9.36
N VAL A 961 12.85 -19.63 10.63
CA VAL A 961 14.22 -19.34 11.05
C VAL A 961 14.73 -20.36 12.07
N THR A 962 16.00 -20.73 11.97
CA THR A 962 16.79 -21.40 13.01
C THR A 962 17.49 -20.36 13.87
N THR A 963 17.83 -20.76 15.10
CA THR A 963 18.51 -19.91 16.08
C THR A 963 19.53 -20.75 16.84
N GLU A 964 20.82 -20.49 16.63
CA GLU A 964 21.93 -21.20 17.26
C GLU A 964 22.75 -20.23 18.12
N ALA A 965 23.03 -20.61 19.36
CA ALA A 965 23.80 -19.80 20.31
C ALA A 965 25.14 -20.50 20.60
N ASN A 966 26.25 -19.82 20.38
CA ASN A 966 27.59 -20.38 20.54
C ASN A 966 28.53 -19.35 21.17
N GLY A 967 29.02 -19.65 22.38
CA GLY A 967 29.84 -18.74 23.17
C GLY A 967 29.13 -17.41 23.44
N ASN A 968 29.59 -16.36 22.76
CA ASN A 968 29.16 -14.97 22.98
C ASN A 968 28.09 -14.51 21.97
N GLU A 969 27.82 -15.29 20.93
CA GLU A 969 27.04 -14.88 19.76
C GLU A 969 25.80 -15.76 19.57
N ILE A 970 24.75 -15.17 18.97
CA ILE A 970 23.54 -15.90 18.55
C ILE A 970 23.34 -15.67 17.06
N LEU A 971 23.51 -16.73 16.28
CA LEU A 971 23.22 -16.74 14.85
C LEU A 971 21.72 -16.98 14.63
N ILE A 972 21.09 -16.07 13.90
CA ILE A 972 19.71 -16.21 13.42
C ILE A 972 19.77 -16.35 11.90
N ASP A 973 19.33 -17.48 11.39
CA ASP A 973 19.37 -17.84 9.96
C ASP A 973 18.02 -18.43 9.54
N LEU A 974 17.76 -18.51 8.24
CA LEU A 974 16.54 -19.13 7.70
C LEU A 974 16.61 -20.66 7.86
N THR A 975 15.48 -21.33 8.15
CA THR A 975 15.44 -22.80 8.13
C THR A 975 15.79 -23.31 6.73
N ASP A 976 16.45 -24.46 6.64
CA ASP A 976 16.87 -24.97 5.33
C ASP A 976 15.68 -25.27 4.40
N GLU A 977 14.52 -25.65 4.95
CA GLU A 977 13.25 -25.74 4.21
C GLU A 977 12.80 -24.37 3.64
N THR A 978 13.04 -23.27 4.37
CA THR A 978 12.72 -21.90 3.93
C THR A 978 13.73 -21.41 2.90
N LYS A 979 15.03 -21.67 3.11
CA LYS A 979 16.09 -21.43 2.12
C LYS A 979 15.80 -22.21 0.83
N GLU A 980 15.39 -23.48 0.94
CA GLU A 980 15.05 -24.31 -0.22
C GLU A 980 13.80 -23.79 -0.94
N LYS A 981 12.75 -23.39 -0.21
CA LYS A 981 11.56 -22.75 -0.81
C LYS A 981 11.92 -21.45 -1.53
N ILE A 982 12.77 -20.59 -0.96
CA ILE A 982 13.26 -19.36 -1.62
C ILE A 982 14.09 -19.70 -2.86
N ASN A 983 15.04 -20.63 -2.75
CA ASN A 983 15.84 -21.12 -3.87
C ASN A 983 14.98 -21.77 -4.97
N ASN A 984 13.90 -22.46 -4.63
CA ASN A 984 12.98 -23.09 -5.58
C ASN A 984 12.01 -22.07 -6.20
N ILE A 985 11.67 -20.98 -5.50
CA ILE A 985 11.00 -19.80 -6.08
C ILE A 985 11.94 -19.07 -7.06
N GLU A 986 13.22 -18.86 -6.71
CA GLU A 986 14.20 -18.25 -7.62
C GLU A 986 14.44 -19.13 -8.86
N LYS A 987 14.71 -20.42 -8.67
CA LYS A 987 14.81 -21.40 -9.78
C LYS A 987 13.53 -21.44 -10.61
N GLY A 988 12.36 -21.36 -9.97
CA GLY A 988 11.06 -21.32 -10.64
C GLY A 988 10.88 -20.08 -11.51
N ALA A 989 11.14 -18.90 -10.96
CA ALA A 989 11.09 -17.62 -11.68
C ALA A 989 12.12 -17.57 -12.84
N LYS A 990 13.34 -18.05 -12.59
CA LYS A 990 14.40 -18.14 -13.60
C LYS A 990 14.07 -19.14 -14.70
N SER A 991 13.46 -20.28 -14.36
CA SER A 991 12.97 -21.28 -15.32
C SER A 991 11.81 -20.74 -16.15
N ALA A 992 10.84 -20.05 -15.53
CA ALA A 992 9.72 -19.42 -16.22
C ALA A 992 10.18 -18.30 -17.18
N SER A 993 11.11 -17.45 -16.74
CA SER A 993 11.74 -16.43 -17.60
C SER A 993 12.50 -17.05 -18.78
N THR A 994 13.27 -18.12 -18.52
CA THR A 994 14.01 -18.81 -19.58
C THR A 994 13.08 -19.54 -20.56
N ALA A 995 12.00 -20.17 -20.08
CA ALA A 995 10.97 -20.79 -20.92
C ALA A 995 10.23 -19.76 -21.79
N ALA A 996 9.95 -18.56 -21.24
CA ALA A 996 9.39 -17.45 -22.01
C ALA A 996 10.37 -16.96 -23.10
N ASN A 997 11.65 -16.79 -22.78
CA ASN A 997 12.69 -16.43 -23.77
C ASN A 997 12.82 -17.49 -24.88
N ALA A 998 12.78 -18.79 -24.53
CA ALA A 998 12.78 -19.89 -25.49
C ALA A 998 11.51 -19.92 -26.35
N GLY A 999 10.35 -19.52 -25.80
CA GLY A 999 9.11 -19.30 -26.55
C GLY A 999 9.22 -18.14 -27.56
N VAL A 1000 9.88 -17.04 -27.18
CA VAL A 1000 10.18 -15.93 -28.10
C VAL A 1000 11.16 -16.37 -29.19
N ALA A 1001 12.22 -17.12 -28.86
CA ALA A 1001 13.13 -17.68 -29.86
C ALA A 1001 12.40 -18.58 -30.87
N SER A 1002 11.46 -19.42 -30.41
CA SER A 1002 10.54 -20.21 -31.25
C SER A 1002 9.70 -19.33 -32.18
N ALA A 1003 9.12 -18.24 -31.67
CA ALA A 1003 8.35 -17.31 -32.50
C ALA A 1003 9.23 -16.61 -33.56
N VAL A 1004 10.45 -16.19 -33.20
CA VAL A 1004 11.43 -15.60 -34.14
C VAL A 1004 11.81 -16.61 -35.23
N ALA A 1005 12.04 -17.88 -34.89
CA ALA A 1005 12.31 -18.93 -35.86
C ALA A 1005 11.14 -19.15 -36.83
N MET A 1006 9.91 -19.27 -36.31
CA MET A 1006 8.71 -19.54 -37.12
C MET A 1006 8.28 -18.35 -38.00
N ALA A 1007 8.52 -17.12 -37.54
CA ALA A 1007 8.30 -15.91 -38.32
C ALA A 1007 9.23 -15.85 -39.55
N ASN A 1008 10.52 -16.14 -39.36
CA ASN A 1008 11.54 -16.08 -40.42
C ASN A 1008 11.48 -17.24 -41.44
N LEU A 1009 10.60 -18.23 -41.27
CA LEU A 1009 10.33 -19.27 -42.29
C LEU A 1009 9.79 -18.65 -43.60
N PRO A 1010 10.53 -18.71 -44.73
CA PRO A 1010 10.11 -18.14 -46.01
C PRO A 1010 8.78 -18.71 -46.53
N GLN A 1011 7.92 -17.82 -47.02
CA GLN A 1011 6.68 -18.22 -47.70
C GLN A 1011 6.97 -18.64 -49.14
N VAL A 1012 6.18 -19.58 -49.66
CA VAL A 1012 6.18 -19.94 -51.08
C VAL A 1012 5.89 -18.72 -51.96
N SER A 1013 6.55 -18.66 -53.12
CA SER A 1013 6.22 -17.73 -54.20
C SER A 1013 6.09 -18.51 -55.50
N ASN A 1014 5.24 -18.05 -56.43
CA ASN A 1014 4.95 -18.76 -57.68
C ASN A 1014 6.07 -18.60 -58.72
N ILE A 1015 7.25 -19.13 -58.39
CA ILE A 1015 8.41 -19.20 -59.27
C ILE A 1015 8.44 -20.58 -59.94
N ALA A 1016 8.62 -20.60 -61.26
CA ALA A 1016 8.71 -21.83 -62.07
C ALA A 1016 7.58 -22.86 -61.79
N GLY A 1017 6.36 -22.40 -61.49
CA GLY A 1017 5.18 -23.25 -61.27
C GLY A 1017 5.15 -24.07 -59.97
N HIS A 1018 6.13 -23.90 -59.08
CA HIS A 1018 6.18 -24.63 -57.81
C HIS A 1018 5.21 -23.99 -56.80
N ARG A 1019 4.14 -24.72 -56.45
CA ARG A 1019 3.03 -24.21 -55.60
C ARG A 1019 3.15 -24.56 -54.11
N HIS A 1020 4.17 -25.30 -53.70
CA HIS A 1020 4.42 -25.71 -52.32
C HIS A 1020 5.90 -25.51 -51.97
N ASN A 1021 6.20 -25.14 -50.73
CA ASN A 1021 7.54 -24.94 -50.20
C ASN A 1021 7.70 -25.62 -48.84
N ILE A 1022 8.85 -26.25 -48.61
CA ILE A 1022 9.30 -26.74 -47.30
C ILE A 1022 10.53 -25.92 -46.93
N ALA A 1023 10.51 -25.25 -45.78
CA ALA A 1023 11.61 -24.42 -45.32
C ALA A 1023 12.00 -24.74 -43.87
N GLY A 1024 13.28 -24.55 -43.55
CA GLY A 1024 13.81 -24.48 -42.18
C GLY A 1024 14.24 -23.05 -41.86
N ALA A 1025 14.15 -22.67 -40.58
CA ALA A 1025 14.62 -21.38 -40.08
C ALA A 1025 15.13 -21.48 -38.64
N TYR A 1026 15.97 -20.53 -38.24
CA TYR A 1026 16.60 -20.49 -36.93
C TYR A 1026 16.26 -19.17 -36.23
N GLY A 1027 16.03 -19.23 -34.92
CA GLY A 1027 15.76 -18.09 -34.07
C GLY A 1027 16.65 -18.11 -32.83
N TYR A 1028 17.10 -16.92 -32.43
CA TYR A 1028 17.84 -16.70 -31.19
C TYR A 1028 17.23 -15.52 -30.46
N TYR A 1029 17.02 -15.65 -29.15
CA TYR A 1029 16.58 -14.55 -28.31
C TYR A 1029 17.12 -14.72 -26.88
N ASN A 1030 17.87 -13.73 -26.42
CA ASN A 1030 18.33 -13.59 -25.03
C ASN A 1030 18.92 -14.89 -24.41
N GLY A 1031 19.86 -15.52 -25.12
CA GLY A 1031 20.54 -16.75 -24.68
C GLY A 1031 19.86 -18.07 -25.07
N GLU A 1032 18.61 -18.04 -25.55
CA GLU A 1032 17.87 -19.24 -25.97
C GLU A 1032 17.76 -19.34 -27.50
N HIS A 1033 17.73 -20.57 -28.00
CA HIS A 1033 17.78 -20.89 -29.42
C HIS A 1033 16.59 -21.77 -29.84
N ALA A 1034 16.11 -21.61 -31.07
CA ALA A 1034 15.06 -22.45 -31.63
C ALA A 1034 15.28 -22.74 -33.12
N PHE A 1035 14.82 -23.92 -33.54
CA PHE A 1035 14.76 -24.31 -34.94
C PHE A 1035 13.30 -24.55 -35.34
N ALA A 1036 12.91 -24.01 -36.49
CA ALA A 1036 11.56 -24.09 -37.03
C ALA A 1036 11.56 -24.79 -38.40
N LEU A 1037 10.49 -25.53 -38.66
CA LEU A 1037 10.18 -26.15 -39.95
C LEU A 1037 8.78 -25.70 -40.40
N GLY A 1038 8.65 -25.36 -41.68
CA GLY A 1038 7.43 -24.81 -42.25
C GLY A 1038 7.07 -25.45 -43.58
N LEU A 1039 5.79 -25.73 -43.75
CA LEU A 1039 5.13 -26.03 -45.01
C LEU A 1039 4.33 -24.79 -45.42
N SER A 1040 4.46 -24.33 -46.67
CA SER A 1040 3.55 -23.31 -47.21
C SER A 1040 3.15 -23.62 -48.63
N GLY A 1041 1.96 -23.18 -49.03
CA GLY A 1041 1.40 -23.49 -50.35
C GLY A 1041 0.41 -22.44 -50.85
N LEU A 1042 0.12 -22.51 -52.15
CA LEU A 1042 -0.87 -21.71 -52.84
C LEU A 1042 -2.00 -22.61 -53.37
N ASN A 1043 -3.22 -22.08 -53.43
CA ASN A 1043 -4.27 -22.69 -54.26
C ASN A 1043 -4.00 -22.47 -55.76
N GLU A 1044 -4.76 -23.13 -56.63
CA GLU A 1044 -4.51 -23.13 -58.08
C GLU A 1044 -4.60 -21.74 -58.73
N THR A 1045 -5.48 -20.89 -58.20
CA THR A 1045 -5.69 -19.51 -58.61
C THR A 1045 -4.71 -18.51 -57.98
N GLY A 1046 -3.83 -18.95 -57.08
CA GLY A 1046 -2.82 -18.13 -56.41
C GLY A 1046 -3.36 -17.09 -55.42
N ASN A 1047 -4.67 -17.09 -55.13
CA ASN A 1047 -5.35 -16.11 -54.28
C ASN A 1047 -5.66 -16.60 -52.87
N LEU A 1048 -5.34 -17.85 -52.52
CA LEU A 1048 -5.27 -18.34 -51.14
C LEU A 1048 -3.87 -18.89 -50.87
N VAL A 1049 -3.17 -18.25 -49.93
CA VAL A 1049 -1.93 -18.73 -49.32
C VAL A 1049 -2.26 -19.49 -48.05
N TYR A 1050 -1.57 -20.60 -47.80
CA TYR A 1050 -1.59 -21.29 -46.52
C TYR A 1050 -0.16 -21.54 -46.03
N LYS A 1051 0.07 -21.43 -44.72
CA LYS A 1051 1.33 -21.78 -44.04
C LYS A 1051 0.99 -22.58 -42.79
N ALA A 1052 1.66 -23.71 -42.59
CA ALA A 1052 1.69 -24.48 -41.36
C ALA A 1052 3.15 -24.62 -40.92
N SER A 1053 3.41 -24.48 -39.63
CA SER A 1053 4.78 -24.47 -39.11
C SER A 1053 4.85 -24.99 -37.68
N GLY A 1054 5.98 -25.58 -37.34
CA GLY A 1054 6.33 -25.94 -35.97
C GLY A 1054 7.75 -25.51 -35.64
N SER A 1055 8.06 -25.37 -34.35
CA SER A 1055 9.43 -25.22 -33.87
C SER A 1055 9.69 -26.00 -32.59
N LEU A 1056 10.96 -26.30 -32.38
CA LEU A 1056 11.52 -26.88 -31.15
C LEU A 1056 12.63 -25.95 -30.66
N ASN A 1057 12.67 -25.69 -29.35
CA ASN A 1057 13.68 -24.81 -28.74
C ASN A 1057 14.59 -25.54 -27.75
N THR A 1058 15.61 -24.84 -27.25
CA THR A 1058 16.62 -25.32 -26.28
C THR A 1058 16.08 -25.70 -24.90
N LYS A 1059 14.77 -25.68 -24.69
CA LYS A 1059 14.07 -26.23 -23.50
C LYS A 1059 13.09 -27.36 -23.84
N GLY A 1060 13.11 -27.84 -25.08
CA GLY A 1060 12.28 -28.97 -25.52
C GLY A 1060 10.80 -28.61 -25.72
N HIS A 1061 10.43 -27.34 -25.62
CA HIS A 1061 9.05 -26.92 -25.86
C HIS A 1061 8.77 -26.86 -27.37
N ILE A 1062 7.59 -27.35 -27.75
CA ILE A 1062 7.10 -27.36 -29.13
C ILE A 1062 6.08 -26.25 -29.30
N ALA A 1063 6.27 -25.38 -30.29
CA ALA A 1063 5.26 -24.42 -30.72
C ALA A 1063 4.74 -24.82 -32.11
N LEU A 1064 3.42 -24.77 -32.32
CA LEU A 1064 2.75 -25.05 -33.58
C LEU A 1064 1.89 -23.85 -34.01
N GLY A 1065 1.85 -23.56 -35.30
CA GLY A 1065 1.08 -22.43 -35.82
C GLY A 1065 0.73 -22.60 -37.30
N ALA A 1066 -0.53 -22.36 -37.63
CA ALA A 1066 -1.06 -22.38 -38.99
C ALA A 1066 -1.80 -21.07 -39.30
N GLY A 1067 -1.80 -20.66 -40.57
CA GLY A 1067 -2.43 -19.43 -41.03
C GLY A 1067 -2.85 -19.50 -42.49
N LEU A 1068 -3.95 -18.81 -42.80
CA LEU A 1068 -4.54 -18.68 -44.13
C LEU A 1068 -4.59 -17.20 -44.53
N GLY A 1069 -4.17 -16.86 -45.74
CA GLY A 1069 -4.21 -15.50 -46.29
C GLY A 1069 -4.91 -15.49 -47.63
N TYR A 1070 -6.07 -14.84 -47.72
CA TYR A 1070 -6.83 -14.70 -48.97
C TYR A 1070 -6.63 -13.30 -49.58
N GLN A 1071 -6.29 -13.26 -50.88
CA GLN A 1071 -5.99 -12.03 -51.61
C GLN A 1071 -7.18 -11.64 -52.50
N PHE A 1072 -7.80 -10.50 -52.21
CA PHE A 1072 -9.02 -10.05 -52.90
C PHE A 1072 -8.74 -9.30 -54.21
N ASP A 1073 -9.54 -9.60 -55.24
CA ASP A 1073 -9.50 -8.92 -56.54
C ASP A 1073 -9.93 -7.44 -56.51
N LYS A 1074 -9.46 -6.67 -57.51
CA LYS A 1074 -9.74 -5.22 -57.66
C LYS A 1074 -11.24 -4.93 -57.85
N LEU A 1075 -11.71 -3.85 -57.20
CA LEU A 1075 -13.13 -3.47 -56.99
C LEU A 1075 -14.06 -3.33 -58.23
N GLU A 1076 -13.61 -3.48 -59.48
CA GLU A 1076 -14.47 -3.30 -60.66
C GLU A 1076 -15.54 -4.40 -60.83
N SER A 1077 -15.35 -5.59 -60.26
CA SER A 1077 -16.22 -6.75 -60.54
C SER A 1077 -17.52 -6.79 -59.70
N ARG A 1078 -17.48 -6.39 -58.41
CA ARG A 1078 -18.59 -6.57 -57.43
C ARG A 1078 -19.87 -5.75 -57.70
N ARG A 1079 -19.97 -5.03 -58.83
CA ARG A 1079 -21.11 -4.15 -59.14
C ARG A 1079 -22.24 -4.80 -59.94
N LYS A 1080 -22.09 -6.07 -60.37
CA LYS A 1080 -23.18 -6.83 -61.01
C LYS A 1080 -24.05 -7.55 -59.98
N ASP A 1081 -23.44 -8.25 -59.04
CA ASP A 1081 -24.11 -9.25 -58.21
C ASP A 1081 -25.08 -8.62 -57.19
N MET A 1082 -24.80 -7.38 -56.80
CA MET A 1082 -25.61 -6.55 -55.90
C MET A 1082 -27.02 -6.23 -56.43
N LEU A 1083 -27.26 -6.33 -57.74
CA LEU A 1083 -28.57 -6.08 -58.36
C LEU A 1083 -29.53 -7.28 -58.28
N THR A 1084 -29.03 -8.47 -57.91
CA THR A 1084 -29.82 -9.71 -57.87
C THR A 1084 -30.56 -9.93 -56.54
N LEU A 1085 -30.07 -9.31 -55.45
CA LEU A 1085 -30.55 -9.54 -54.08
C LEU A 1085 -31.76 -8.67 -53.66
N GLN A 1086 -32.14 -7.66 -54.45
CA GLN A 1086 -33.31 -6.81 -54.14
C GLN A 1086 -34.66 -7.37 -54.64
N ARG A 1087 -34.69 -8.60 -55.17
CA ARG A 1087 -35.89 -9.15 -55.83
C ARG A 1087 -36.19 -10.60 -55.40
N ASN A 1088 -36.57 -10.76 -54.13
CA ASN A 1088 -37.52 -11.74 -53.58
C ASN A 1088 -37.50 -11.61 -52.04
N GLY A 1089 -38.35 -10.74 -51.48
CA GLY A 1089 -38.47 -10.56 -50.02
C GLY A 1089 -39.71 -11.28 -49.45
N ASN A 1090 -39.78 -11.35 -48.11
CA ASN A 1090 -40.87 -11.91 -47.29
C ASN A 1090 -40.98 -13.45 -47.42
N ILE A 1091 -40.77 -14.27 -46.38
CA ILE A 1091 -41.43 -14.29 -45.06
C ILE A 1091 -40.65 -15.16 -44.05
N ASN A 1092 -40.91 -14.98 -42.74
CA ASN A 1092 -40.55 -15.84 -41.59
C ASN A 1092 -39.11 -16.39 -41.42
N LEU A 1093 -38.35 -15.75 -40.53
CA LEU A 1093 -37.12 -16.29 -39.91
C LEU A 1093 -37.32 -17.56 -39.03
N LEU A 1094 -38.56 -18.03 -38.88
CA LEU A 1094 -38.91 -19.19 -38.04
C LEU A 1094 -38.94 -20.49 -38.85
N ASP A 1095 -39.46 -20.42 -40.08
CA ASP A 1095 -39.52 -21.57 -41.00
C ASP A 1095 -38.12 -21.96 -41.49
N GLU A 1096 -37.22 -20.99 -41.67
CA GLU A 1096 -35.80 -21.20 -42.01
C GLU A 1096 -35.08 -22.06 -40.95
N LYS A 1097 -35.32 -21.79 -39.65
CA LYS A 1097 -34.75 -22.60 -38.56
C LYS A 1097 -35.37 -23.99 -38.44
N VAL A 1098 -36.66 -24.15 -38.73
CA VAL A 1098 -37.29 -25.47 -38.78
C VAL A 1098 -36.70 -26.30 -39.93
N TYR A 1099 -36.40 -25.67 -41.07
CA TYR A 1099 -35.73 -26.31 -42.21
C TYR A 1099 -34.26 -26.67 -41.90
N GLU A 1100 -33.50 -25.81 -41.22
CA GLU A 1100 -32.14 -26.16 -40.76
C GLU A 1100 -32.14 -27.34 -39.78
N LEU A 1101 -33.04 -27.37 -38.78
CA LEU A 1101 -33.13 -28.51 -37.85
C LEU A 1101 -33.56 -29.81 -38.53
N ASP A 1102 -34.54 -29.80 -39.45
CA ASP A 1102 -34.93 -31.03 -40.16
C ASP A 1102 -33.82 -31.52 -41.09
N LYS A 1103 -33.00 -30.61 -41.64
CA LYS A 1103 -31.79 -30.96 -42.38
C LYS A 1103 -30.73 -31.59 -41.47
N GLU A 1104 -30.37 -30.97 -40.34
CA GLU A 1104 -29.42 -31.54 -39.37
C GLU A 1104 -29.87 -32.91 -38.86
N VAL A 1105 -31.17 -33.10 -38.60
CA VAL A 1105 -31.75 -34.39 -38.18
C VAL A 1105 -31.63 -35.46 -39.29
N ASN A 1106 -31.72 -35.09 -40.57
CA ASN A 1106 -31.56 -36.03 -41.67
C ASN A 1106 -30.06 -36.32 -42.00
N ASP A 1107 -29.17 -35.35 -41.84
CA ASP A 1107 -27.72 -35.56 -41.93
C ASP A 1107 -27.20 -36.41 -40.75
N LEU A 1108 -27.77 -36.25 -39.55
CA LEU A 1108 -27.55 -37.13 -38.39
C LEU A 1108 -28.06 -38.55 -38.63
N LYS A 1109 -29.29 -38.74 -39.14
CA LYS A 1109 -29.78 -40.08 -39.54
C LYS A 1109 -28.85 -40.75 -40.56
N THR A 1110 -28.33 -39.97 -41.51
CA THR A 1110 -27.38 -40.46 -42.53
C THR A 1110 -26.04 -40.86 -41.91
N SER A 1111 -25.54 -40.08 -40.95
CA SER A 1111 -24.31 -40.39 -40.21
C SER A 1111 -24.46 -41.61 -39.29
N VAL A 1112 -25.60 -41.75 -38.60
CA VAL A 1112 -25.93 -42.95 -37.82
C VAL A 1112 -25.95 -44.18 -38.72
N LYS A 1113 -26.57 -44.10 -39.90
CA LYS A 1113 -26.62 -45.21 -40.86
C LYS A 1113 -25.22 -45.59 -41.39
N TYR A 1114 -24.34 -44.62 -41.60
CA TYR A 1114 -22.92 -44.87 -41.89
C TYR A 1114 -22.17 -45.51 -40.72
N LEU A 1115 -22.46 -45.12 -39.47
CA LEU A 1115 -21.88 -45.72 -38.27
C LEU A 1115 -22.40 -47.15 -38.01
N GLU A 1116 -23.65 -47.46 -38.38
CA GLU A 1116 -24.19 -48.83 -38.38
C GLU A 1116 -23.49 -49.71 -39.43
N MET A 1117 -23.28 -49.19 -40.65
CA MET A 1117 -22.52 -49.88 -41.70
C MET A 1117 -21.06 -50.11 -41.28
N SER A 1118 -20.37 -49.09 -40.75
CA SER A 1118 -18.99 -49.20 -40.29
C SER A 1118 -18.86 -50.14 -39.07
N ASN A 1119 -19.84 -50.18 -38.17
CA ASN A 1119 -19.89 -51.20 -37.10
C ASN A 1119 -20.10 -52.63 -37.63
N LYS A 1120 -20.79 -52.80 -38.77
CA LYS A 1120 -20.92 -54.11 -39.44
C LYS A 1120 -19.58 -54.53 -40.05
N GLU A 1121 -18.91 -53.61 -40.75
CA GLU A 1121 -17.58 -53.84 -41.32
C GLU A 1121 -16.54 -54.17 -40.24
N LEU A 1122 -16.52 -53.41 -39.13
CA LEU A 1122 -15.68 -53.70 -37.96
C LEU A 1122 -15.98 -55.05 -37.31
N LYS A 1123 -17.24 -55.53 -37.32
CA LYS A 1123 -17.57 -56.89 -36.86
C LYS A 1123 -17.08 -57.96 -37.84
N GLU A 1124 -17.16 -57.71 -39.14
CA GLU A 1124 -16.62 -58.62 -40.16
C GLU A 1124 -15.08 -58.64 -40.18
N GLU A 1125 -14.42 -57.52 -39.86
CA GLU A 1125 -12.97 -57.48 -39.62
C GLU A 1125 -12.57 -58.17 -38.32
N ASN A 1126 -13.29 -57.98 -37.20
CA ASN A 1126 -13.02 -58.72 -35.96
C ASN A 1126 -13.21 -60.23 -36.15
N LEU A 1127 -14.19 -60.67 -36.95
CA LEU A 1127 -14.35 -62.08 -37.30
C LEU A 1127 -13.16 -62.60 -38.11
N LYS A 1128 -12.70 -61.86 -39.13
CA LYS A 1128 -11.48 -62.18 -39.89
C LYS A 1128 -10.23 -62.20 -38.99
N LEU A 1129 -10.13 -61.29 -38.03
CA LEU A 1129 -9.00 -61.19 -37.11
C LEU A 1129 -8.98 -62.36 -36.13
N ASN A 1130 -10.13 -62.74 -35.57
CA ASN A 1130 -10.27 -63.93 -34.72
C ASN A 1130 -9.95 -65.22 -35.48
N ASN A 1131 -10.42 -65.38 -36.72
CA ASN A 1131 -10.07 -66.54 -37.54
C ASN A 1131 -8.55 -66.61 -37.80
N ARG A 1132 -7.89 -65.47 -38.06
CA ARG A 1132 -6.43 -65.40 -38.22
C ARG A 1132 -5.68 -65.61 -36.90
N LEU A 1133 -6.28 -65.26 -35.77
CA LEU A 1133 -5.76 -65.57 -34.43
C LEU A 1133 -5.83 -67.07 -34.16
N GLU A 1134 -6.92 -67.74 -34.54
CA GLU A 1134 -7.09 -69.19 -34.45
C GLU A 1134 -6.14 -69.94 -35.40
N GLU A 1135 -5.88 -69.41 -36.61
CA GLU A 1135 -4.79 -69.91 -37.48
C GLU A 1135 -3.42 -69.76 -36.80
N LEU A 1136 -3.13 -68.60 -36.19
CA LEU A 1136 -1.89 -68.35 -35.45
C LEU A 1136 -1.73 -69.27 -34.24
N GLU A 1137 -2.78 -69.50 -33.44
CA GLU A 1137 -2.75 -70.45 -32.33
C GLU A 1137 -2.52 -71.89 -32.82
N ASN A 1138 -3.09 -72.28 -33.95
CA ASN A 1138 -2.85 -73.59 -34.56
C ASN A 1138 -1.42 -73.72 -35.13
N ILE A 1139 -0.83 -72.64 -35.63
CA ILE A 1139 0.59 -72.59 -36.03
C ILE A 1139 1.48 -72.72 -34.79
N VAL A 1140 1.23 -71.96 -33.73
CA VAL A 1140 2.00 -72.00 -32.46
C VAL A 1140 1.91 -73.38 -31.81
N ARG A 1141 0.71 -74.00 -31.77
CA ARG A 1141 0.51 -75.38 -31.28
C ARG A 1141 1.20 -76.45 -32.14
N LYS A 1142 1.48 -76.17 -33.41
CA LYS A 1142 2.26 -77.03 -34.32
C LYS A 1142 3.78 -76.83 -34.24
N SER A 1143 4.25 -75.75 -33.62
CA SER A 1143 5.69 -75.48 -33.39
C SER A 1143 6.17 -75.82 -31.97
N PHE A 1144 5.27 -76.30 -31.10
CA PHE A 1144 5.57 -76.87 -29.78
C PHE A 1144 5.33 -78.39 -29.71
N LYS A 1145 5.37 -79.06 -30.86
CA LYS A 1145 5.33 -80.53 -31.04
C LYS A 1145 6.31 -80.96 -32.12
#